data_AF-A0A842F1P2-F1
#
_entry.id   AF-A0A842F1P2-F1
#
_cell.length_a   1.000
_cell.length_b   1.000
_cell.length_c   1.000
_cell.angle_alpha   90.00
_cell.angle_beta   90.00
_cell.angle_gamma   90.00
#
_symmetry.space_group_name_H-M   'P 1'
#
loop_
_entity.id
_entity.type
_entity.pdbx_description
1 polymer ?
#
loop_
_entity_poly.entity_id
_entity_poly.type
_entity_poly.pdbx_seq_one_letter_code
_entity_poly.pdbx_strand_id
1 'polypeptide(L)'
;MLAYQRRKKYRRWVHIGLTGVLLGSGIVTYVPKNSSAYTVEAKTLTTPKTTNTTPTIPANSTYRSLFPDSKLAMTVAAETGDFDWSAWLLNLDDYSLDRPVTQEKLNQVTKITENWGMTENPMQKIEGVQYLHNLKQLSIGDGVWSGFVENLDLLAGLDKLEELSIVRSKVQDISGITNLTNLRYLYLSDNNITDASPIAGLTKLEYISLDSGNNIQSLAPFRQLMNLKTLYLNASVSDFRPLQNLPLIQNEGSTWQLRGEVELPDTYVGEPVFMQAFDPTGEQVMFGGVTVDGNWEGMQAYDGKYATYSKAGMGNVSFTQRPPGENTSKRFARVDFKQRVLPAKATVQPVTVRYVDEKGEVLAPEERLTGVLGEAYEVHAKTINGYQLTKEPANRVGAFSTEAQTVTFVYTKEAVPVSQAVTVRHLDTEGKVVAPKEVLTGALGDTYEAKAQVISGYRLVTTPTNQMGTFGTEAQTVTFIYAQETAPPMVKPVTVQYVDDQGQALTQEEILTGVFGAPYQAEAKTIPGYQLTSLPSNHTGTFQAVAQTVRFVYTKQALPVAQPVTVEHVDAQGKAVAEEDLLYGHAGETYHAKAKVIPGYHVSEHPANATGIFGPSTQTVRFVYAPDEPIEAIDPVEEGQITPPKPSLPSPVTEDTRTPSVSLPTQVSSEANPSVVPVVPGPTLPLLGDRTTHALGWGFTLLLVGTWLLLRPRYPSSKRKRS
;
A
#
# COMPACT_ATOMS: atom_id res chain seq x y z
N MET A 1 85.87 21.24 -3.08
CA MET A 1 86.06 20.11 -4.03
C MET A 1 87.04 19.13 -3.41
N LEU A 2 86.96 17.83 -3.75
CA LEU A 2 87.83 16.73 -3.31
C LEU A 2 87.80 16.45 -1.78
N ALA A 3 87.68 15.21 -1.30
CA ALA A 3 87.30 13.97 -1.99
C ALA A 3 86.53 13.02 -1.05
N TYR A 4 85.38 12.49 -1.48
CA TYR A 4 84.55 11.59 -0.70
C TYR A 4 84.56 10.17 -1.30
N GLN A 5 85.33 9.26 -0.70
CA GLN A 5 85.13 7.81 -0.84
C GLN A 5 85.57 7.08 0.44
N ARG A 6 84.62 6.44 1.14
CA ARG A 6 84.90 5.29 2.02
C ARG A 6 84.07 4.09 1.58
N ARG A 7 84.73 2.93 1.48
CA ARG A 7 84.17 1.69 0.94
C ARG A 7 83.31 0.98 2.00
N LYS A 8 82.00 0.81 1.78
CA LYS A 8 81.19 -0.13 2.58
C LYS A 8 81.56 -1.57 2.24
N LYS A 9 82.07 -2.34 3.21
CA LYS A 9 82.21 -3.81 3.10
C LYS A 9 80.87 -4.46 3.47
N TYR A 10 80.24 -5.13 2.51
CA TYR A 10 79.09 -5.99 2.78
C TYR A 10 79.52 -7.24 3.58
N ARG A 11 78.79 -7.56 4.66
CA ARG A 11 78.70 -8.92 5.20
C ARG A 11 77.31 -9.47 4.85
N ARG A 12 77.27 -10.48 3.97
CA ARG A 12 76.05 -11.27 3.74
C ARG A 12 75.81 -12.16 4.97
N TRP A 13 74.57 -12.24 5.43
CA TRP A 13 74.09 -13.36 6.23
C TRP A 13 73.28 -14.30 5.32
N VAL A 14 73.47 -15.61 5.51
CA VAL A 14 72.80 -16.64 4.72
C VAL A 14 71.51 -17.04 5.42
N HIS A 15 70.38 -17.02 4.71
CA HIS A 15 69.17 -17.70 5.17
C HIS A 15 69.36 -19.21 4.96
N ILE A 16 69.34 -19.97 6.05
CA ILE A 16 69.11 -21.42 6.04
C ILE A 16 67.65 -21.61 6.45
N GLY A 17 66.81 -22.04 5.53
CA GLY A 17 65.43 -22.42 5.83
C GLY A 17 65.38 -23.82 6.45
N LEU A 18 64.55 -24.00 7.46
CA LEU A 18 64.27 -25.32 8.04
C LEU A 18 62.80 -25.36 8.50
N THR A 19 62.09 -26.40 8.12
CA THR A 19 60.63 -26.51 8.23
C THR A 19 60.20 -27.36 9.42
N GLY A 20 59.25 -26.84 10.22
CA GLY A 20 58.15 -27.67 10.72
C GLY A 20 57.99 -27.85 12.23
N VAL A 21 56.77 -28.30 12.56
CA VAL A 21 56.27 -28.84 13.84
C VAL A 21 55.90 -27.83 14.94
N LEU A 22 54.62 -27.87 15.30
CA LEU A 22 54.01 -27.31 16.51
C LEU A 22 54.29 -28.21 17.73
N LEU A 23 54.84 -27.64 18.81
CA LEU A 23 54.56 -28.02 20.20
C LEU A 23 54.56 -26.74 21.05
N GLY A 24 53.75 -26.72 22.12
CA GLY A 24 53.50 -25.50 22.92
C GLY A 24 54.01 -25.57 24.36
N SER A 25 53.52 -24.62 25.17
CA SER A 25 53.78 -24.40 26.61
C SER A 25 55.16 -23.82 26.98
N GLY A 26 55.21 -23.14 28.15
CA GLY A 26 56.45 -22.71 28.81
C GLY A 26 56.77 -21.22 28.76
N ILE A 27 56.12 -20.41 29.61
CA ILE A 27 56.70 -19.11 30.01
C ILE A 27 57.81 -19.42 31.02
N VAL A 28 59.05 -19.04 30.69
CA VAL A 28 60.20 -19.10 31.61
C VAL A 28 60.68 -17.68 31.86
N THR A 29 60.42 -17.16 33.06
CA THR A 29 60.91 -15.84 33.49
C THR A 29 62.38 -15.91 33.87
N TYR A 30 63.23 -15.17 33.14
CA TYR A 30 64.63 -14.99 33.50
C TYR A 30 64.84 -13.65 34.22
N VAL A 31 65.39 -13.70 35.44
CA VAL A 31 65.61 -12.51 36.29
C VAL A 31 67.11 -12.31 36.54
N PRO A 32 67.75 -11.29 35.93
CA PRO A 32 69.06 -10.82 36.34
C PRO A 32 69.00 -10.20 37.74
N LYS A 33 70.05 -10.39 38.55
CA LYS A 33 70.07 -9.99 39.97
C LYS A 33 71.15 -8.93 40.22
N ASN A 34 70.80 -7.90 41.01
CA ASN A 34 71.63 -6.81 41.53
C ASN A 34 72.16 -5.76 40.53
N SER A 35 71.65 -4.53 40.63
CA SER A 35 72.44 -3.41 41.19
C SER A 35 71.53 -2.21 41.55
N SER A 36 71.91 -1.48 42.61
CA SER A 36 71.42 -0.15 43.04
C SER A 36 69.96 0.21 42.75
N ALA A 37 69.10 0.15 43.79
CA ALA A 37 67.80 0.79 43.76
C ALA A 37 67.94 2.33 43.76
N TYR A 38 67.59 2.96 42.64
CA TYR A 38 67.13 4.35 42.65
C TYR A 38 65.62 4.34 42.86
N THR A 39 65.16 4.88 43.99
CA THR A 39 63.75 5.24 44.16
C THR A 39 63.43 6.43 43.26
N VAL A 40 63.06 6.14 42.01
CA VAL A 40 62.30 7.10 41.22
C VAL A 40 60.94 7.22 41.90
N GLU A 41 60.76 8.26 42.70
CA GLU A 41 59.42 8.68 43.09
C GLU A 41 58.64 8.88 41.79
N ALA A 42 57.50 8.18 41.66
CA ALA A 42 56.57 8.39 40.56
C ALA A 42 55.88 9.74 40.78
N LYS A 43 56.63 10.82 40.53
CA LYS A 43 56.15 12.20 40.57
C LYS A 43 55.19 12.36 39.41
N THR A 44 53.93 12.04 39.67
CA THR A 44 52.81 12.27 38.78
C THR A 44 52.79 13.76 38.44
N LEU A 45 53.28 14.11 37.25
CA LEU A 45 53.00 15.39 36.65
C LEU A 45 51.50 15.42 36.34
N THR A 46 50.70 15.80 37.34
CA THR A 46 49.38 16.36 37.11
C THR A 46 49.57 17.57 36.20
N THR A 47 49.21 17.41 34.94
CA THR A 47 49.38 18.43 33.91
C THR A 47 48.66 19.70 34.33
N PRO A 48 49.35 20.85 34.45
CA PRO A 48 48.69 22.10 34.81
C PRO A 48 47.77 22.49 33.66
N LYS A 49 46.46 22.48 33.94
CA LYS A 49 45.42 22.92 33.01
C LYS A 49 45.77 24.34 32.53
N THR A 50 45.84 24.52 31.22
CA THR A 50 46.63 25.58 30.58
C THR A 50 46.30 27.00 31.05
N THR A 51 47.31 27.69 31.58
CA THR A 51 47.35 29.16 31.69
C THR A 51 48.04 29.72 30.45
N ASN A 52 47.48 30.79 29.87
CA ASN A 52 47.93 31.37 28.59
C ASN A 52 49.23 32.20 28.73
N THR A 53 50.32 31.56 29.11
CA THR A 53 51.66 32.15 29.22
C THR A 53 52.68 31.28 28.50
N THR A 54 53.26 31.78 27.41
CA THR A 54 54.27 31.06 26.61
C THR A 54 55.46 30.68 27.50
N PRO A 55 55.87 29.39 27.56
CA PRO A 55 56.86 28.94 28.53
C PRO A 55 58.25 29.50 28.22
N THR A 56 58.89 30.14 29.20
CA THR A 56 60.27 30.67 29.09
C THR A 56 61.27 29.72 29.72
N ILE A 57 62.51 29.71 29.22
CA ILE A 57 63.59 28.87 29.78
C ILE A 57 63.92 29.20 31.26
N PRO A 58 64.38 28.21 32.04
CA PRO A 58 65.00 28.45 33.35
C PRO A 58 66.28 29.32 33.25
N ALA A 59 66.62 29.97 34.36
CA ALA A 59 67.87 30.73 34.46
C ALA A 59 69.10 29.80 34.38
N ASN A 60 70.18 30.29 33.75
CA ASN A 60 71.45 29.58 33.54
C ASN A 60 71.35 28.26 32.73
N SER A 61 70.28 28.07 31.97
CA SER A 61 70.13 26.93 31.06
C SER A 61 71.18 26.91 29.95
N THR A 62 71.65 25.70 29.63
CA THR A 62 72.47 25.37 28.44
C THR A 62 71.66 24.59 27.41
N TYR A 63 72.13 24.48 26.18
CA TYR A 63 71.48 23.64 25.16
C TYR A 63 71.30 22.18 25.64
N ARG A 64 72.32 21.59 26.27
CA ARG A 64 72.25 20.23 26.86
C ARG A 64 71.20 20.10 27.96
N SER A 65 70.94 21.17 28.73
CA SER A 65 69.94 21.15 29.82
C SER A 65 68.49 21.31 29.33
N LEU A 66 68.28 21.94 28.16
CA LEU A 66 66.96 22.19 27.60
C LEU A 66 66.51 21.14 26.60
N PHE A 67 67.47 20.52 25.90
CA PHE A 67 67.23 19.57 24.82
C PHE A 67 67.91 18.23 25.15
N PRO A 68 67.20 17.29 25.81
CA PRO A 68 67.77 15.99 26.20
C PRO A 68 68.10 15.06 25.03
N ASP A 69 67.57 15.34 23.83
CA ASP A 69 68.01 14.72 22.58
C ASP A 69 69.23 15.47 22.05
N SER A 70 70.34 14.76 21.87
CA SER A 70 71.60 15.39 21.45
C SER A 70 71.57 15.93 20.03
N LYS A 71 70.86 15.30 19.08
CA LYS A 71 70.75 15.83 17.72
C LYS A 71 69.89 17.09 17.70
N LEU A 72 68.81 17.13 18.48
CA LEU A 72 68.02 18.35 18.68
C LEU A 72 68.87 19.47 19.30
N ALA A 73 69.61 19.18 20.37
CA ALA A 73 70.51 20.15 21.03
C ALA A 73 71.55 20.73 20.05
N MET A 74 72.21 19.88 19.26
CA MET A 74 73.17 20.30 18.22
C MET A 74 72.50 21.12 17.12
N THR A 75 71.28 20.76 16.70
CA THR A 75 70.54 21.48 15.66
C THR A 75 70.16 22.88 16.14
N VAL A 76 69.63 23.02 17.37
CA VAL A 76 69.29 24.33 17.96
C VAL A 76 70.56 25.18 18.19
N ALA A 77 71.66 24.59 18.66
CA ALA A 77 72.94 25.29 18.78
C ALA A 77 73.48 25.77 17.42
N ALA A 78 73.25 25.02 16.33
CA ALA A 78 73.65 25.41 14.99
C ALA A 78 72.79 26.55 14.41
N GLU A 79 71.45 26.49 14.56
CA GLU A 79 70.52 27.54 14.10
C GLU A 79 70.68 28.86 14.88
N THR A 80 71.18 28.81 16.12
CA THR A 80 71.55 30.00 16.92
C THR A 80 73.00 30.49 16.70
N GLY A 81 73.78 29.81 15.85
CA GLY A 81 75.18 30.16 15.56
C GLY A 81 76.19 29.82 16.67
N ASP A 82 75.78 29.14 17.73
CA ASP A 82 76.63 28.77 18.88
C ASP A 82 77.39 27.43 18.69
N PHE A 83 77.16 26.68 17.61
CA PHE A 83 77.75 25.37 17.37
C PHE A 83 79.08 25.40 16.60
N ASP A 84 80.16 24.84 17.18
CA ASP A 84 81.47 24.76 16.54
C ASP A 84 81.60 23.53 15.61
N TRP A 85 81.16 23.73 14.37
CA TRP A 85 81.34 22.78 13.27
C TRP A 85 82.79 22.34 13.04
N SER A 86 83.78 23.16 13.40
CA SER A 86 85.20 22.83 13.17
C SER A 86 85.75 21.89 14.23
N ALA A 87 85.41 22.10 15.50
CA ALA A 87 85.72 21.19 16.58
C ALA A 87 85.03 19.83 16.36
N TRP A 88 83.73 19.86 16.03
CA TRP A 88 82.94 18.65 15.80
C TRP A 88 83.46 17.82 14.61
N LEU A 89 83.75 18.43 13.45
CA LEU A 89 84.30 17.72 12.28
C LEU A 89 85.68 17.08 12.51
N LEU A 90 86.43 17.56 13.51
CA LEU A 90 87.76 17.06 13.86
C LEU A 90 87.73 16.03 15.01
N ASN A 91 86.54 15.68 15.53
CA ASN A 91 86.37 14.88 16.76
C ASN A 91 87.13 15.46 17.97
N LEU A 92 87.13 16.79 18.13
CA LEU A 92 87.62 17.47 19.33
C LEU A 92 86.50 17.55 20.39
N ASP A 93 86.86 17.89 21.63
CA ASP A 93 85.91 18.08 22.72
C ASP A 93 84.98 19.29 22.44
N ASP A 94 83.80 19.01 21.91
CA ASP A 94 82.79 20.01 21.58
C ASP A 94 81.95 20.42 22.81
N TYR A 95 82.33 21.54 23.41
CA TYR A 95 81.61 22.18 24.51
C TYR A 95 80.43 23.07 24.06
N SER A 96 80.05 23.09 22.77
CA SER A 96 79.00 23.99 22.26
C SER A 96 77.66 23.78 22.97
N LEU A 97 77.33 22.54 23.33
CA LEU A 97 76.06 22.20 24.00
C LEU A 97 76.02 22.64 25.48
N ASP A 98 77.18 22.90 26.08
CA ASP A 98 77.31 23.32 27.49
C ASP A 98 77.44 24.84 27.62
N ARG A 99 77.34 25.59 26.51
CA ARG A 99 77.22 27.05 26.49
C ARG A 99 75.86 27.48 27.06
N PRO A 100 75.79 28.54 27.88
CA PRO A 100 74.52 29.10 28.35
C PRO A 100 73.77 29.77 27.20
N VAL A 101 72.45 29.58 27.15
CA VAL A 101 71.56 30.11 26.10
C VAL A 101 70.50 31.04 26.70
N THR A 102 70.08 32.04 25.92
CA THR A 102 69.02 33.00 26.32
C THR A 102 67.74 32.73 25.55
N GLN A 103 66.59 33.13 26.11
CA GLN A 103 65.31 33.08 25.40
C GLN A 103 65.33 33.92 24.11
N GLU A 104 66.12 35.00 24.09
CA GLU A 104 66.33 35.83 22.90
C GLU A 104 67.02 35.06 21.77
N LYS A 105 68.06 34.26 22.06
CA LYS A 105 68.67 33.36 21.06
C LYS A 105 67.70 32.29 20.58
N LEU A 106 66.96 31.63 21.47
CA LEU A 106 65.97 30.63 21.08
C LEU A 106 64.84 31.22 20.22
N ASN A 107 64.50 32.49 20.43
CA ASN A 107 63.55 33.23 19.61
C ASN A 107 64.09 33.66 18.23
N GLN A 108 65.38 33.44 17.92
CA GLN A 108 65.91 33.58 16.56
C GLN A 108 65.69 32.31 15.72
N VAL A 109 65.46 31.16 16.37
CA VAL A 109 65.22 29.88 15.68
C VAL A 109 63.84 29.87 15.05
N THR A 110 63.80 30.01 13.72
CA THR A 110 62.57 29.91 12.92
C THR A 110 62.37 28.56 12.25
N LYS A 111 63.41 27.71 12.22
CA LYS A 111 63.38 26.40 11.57
C LYS A 111 64.15 25.38 12.42
N ILE A 112 63.63 24.16 12.48
CA ILE A 112 64.36 22.96 12.90
C ILE A 112 64.12 21.90 11.83
N THR A 113 65.19 21.24 11.38
CA THR A 113 65.13 20.15 10.41
C THR A 113 66.23 19.15 10.70
N GLU A 114 65.89 17.87 10.70
CA GLU A 114 66.80 16.82 11.11
C GLU A 114 68.07 16.73 10.24
N ASN A 115 69.22 17.01 10.86
CA ASN A 115 70.51 16.93 10.18
C ASN A 115 71.12 15.53 10.29
N TRP A 116 70.90 14.72 9.26
CA TRP A 116 71.45 13.36 9.10
C TRP A 116 72.98 13.29 8.98
N GLY A 117 73.67 14.43 8.88
CA GLY A 117 75.12 14.50 9.00
C GLY A 117 75.63 14.42 10.45
N MET A 118 74.82 14.81 11.44
CA MET A 118 75.26 14.96 12.83
C MET A 118 75.40 13.63 13.59
N THR A 119 74.42 12.72 13.50
CA THR A 119 74.46 11.41 14.17
C THR A 119 73.70 10.34 13.37
N GLU A 120 74.12 9.07 13.50
CA GLU A 120 73.47 7.93 12.81
C GLU A 120 72.06 7.60 13.37
N ASN A 121 71.76 8.00 14.60
CA ASN A 121 70.45 7.75 15.23
C ASN A 121 69.45 8.87 14.89
N PRO A 122 68.17 8.56 14.63
CA PRO A 122 67.12 9.56 14.47
C PRO A 122 66.80 10.31 15.77
N MET A 123 66.26 11.53 15.68
CA MET A 123 65.72 12.27 16.83
C MET A 123 64.61 11.46 17.53
N GLN A 124 64.71 11.39 18.85
CA GLN A 124 63.87 10.55 19.70
C GLN A 124 62.94 11.36 20.61
N LYS A 125 63.30 12.61 20.93
CA LYS A 125 62.51 13.50 21.80
C LYS A 125 62.42 14.92 21.24
N ILE A 126 61.29 15.57 21.49
CA ILE A 126 61.02 16.99 21.17
C ILE A 126 61.06 17.89 22.41
N GLU A 127 61.56 17.37 23.53
CA GLU A 127 61.68 18.10 24.79
C GLU A 127 62.63 19.30 24.63
N GLY A 128 62.13 20.49 24.95
CA GLY A 128 62.79 21.79 24.73
C GLY A 128 62.20 22.60 23.58
N VAL A 129 61.50 21.96 22.62
CA VAL A 129 60.92 22.65 21.44
C VAL A 129 59.86 23.69 21.85
N GLN A 130 59.21 23.53 23.01
CA GLN A 130 58.26 24.49 23.58
C GLN A 130 58.87 25.90 23.82
N TYR A 131 60.20 26.02 23.90
CA TYR A 131 60.90 27.30 24.09
C TYR A 131 61.21 28.04 22.78
N LEU A 132 60.90 27.48 21.61
CA LEU A 132 61.23 28.05 20.30
C LEU A 132 60.08 28.94 19.77
N HIS A 133 59.80 30.07 20.42
CA HIS A 133 58.56 30.86 20.23
C HIS A 133 58.35 31.51 18.84
N ASN A 134 59.30 31.38 17.93
CA ASN A 134 59.23 31.87 16.54
C ASN A 134 59.37 30.74 15.50
N LEU A 135 59.29 29.47 15.91
CA LEU A 135 59.40 28.31 15.04
C LEU A 135 58.27 28.26 14.00
N LYS A 136 58.65 28.30 12.72
CA LYS A 136 57.76 28.20 11.55
C LYS A 136 57.77 26.81 10.92
N GLN A 137 58.89 26.10 11.00
CA GLN A 137 59.07 24.78 10.41
C GLN A 137 59.73 23.83 11.41
N LEU A 138 59.06 22.71 11.70
CA LEU A 138 59.62 21.60 12.49
C LEU A 138 59.61 20.34 11.64
N SER A 139 60.79 19.76 11.37
CA SER A 139 60.93 18.53 10.59
C SER A 139 61.84 17.50 11.28
N ILE A 140 61.24 16.34 11.58
CA ILE A 140 61.80 15.21 12.32
C ILE A 140 61.47 13.92 11.55
N GLY A 141 62.43 12.99 11.50
CA GLY A 141 62.36 11.81 10.64
C GLY A 141 62.68 12.11 9.18
N ASP A 142 62.87 11.06 8.39
CA ASP A 142 63.05 11.14 6.93
C ASP A 142 62.31 9.98 6.23
N GLY A 143 62.65 9.65 4.99
CA GLY A 143 62.08 8.51 4.27
C GLY A 143 62.73 7.16 4.57
N VAL A 144 63.66 7.07 5.53
CA VAL A 144 64.54 5.90 5.73
C VAL A 144 64.48 5.41 7.18
N TRP A 145 64.71 6.31 8.14
CA TRP A 145 64.85 6.01 9.57
C TRP A 145 63.58 6.35 10.34
N SER A 146 63.47 5.86 11.58
CA SER A 146 62.25 5.96 12.39
C SER A 146 62.49 6.68 13.71
N GLY A 147 61.76 7.77 13.96
CA GLY A 147 61.79 8.50 15.22
C GLY A 147 61.08 7.77 16.37
N PHE A 148 61.11 8.36 17.56
CA PHE A 148 60.47 7.81 18.77
C PHE A 148 59.46 8.77 19.43
N VAL A 149 59.02 9.81 18.70
CA VAL A 149 58.01 10.77 19.17
C VAL A 149 56.64 10.09 19.25
N GLU A 150 55.99 10.15 20.42
CA GLU A 150 54.72 9.46 20.72
C GLU A 150 53.52 10.44 20.91
N ASN A 151 53.76 11.69 21.30
CA ASN A 151 52.75 12.76 21.40
C ASN A 151 53.30 14.13 20.98
N LEU A 152 52.41 15.11 20.80
CA LEU A 152 52.72 16.45 20.24
C LEU A 152 52.46 17.62 21.21
N ASP A 153 52.17 17.37 22.49
CA ASP A 153 51.71 18.35 23.48
C ASP A 153 52.63 19.57 23.62
N LEU A 154 53.94 19.35 23.49
CA LEU A 154 54.97 20.39 23.58
C LEU A 154 54.95 21.40 22.42
N LEU A 155 54.13 21.16 21.39
CA LEU A 155 53.91 22.09 20.28
C LEU A 155 52.77 23.09 20.54
N ALA A 156 51.93 22.89 21.56
CA ALA A 156 50.65 23.60 21.73
C ALA A 156 50.73 25.13 21.90
N GLY A 157 51.92 25.69 22.17
CA GLY A 157 52.18 27.13 22.26
C GLY A 157 52.86 27.75 21.03
N LEU A 158 53.14 26.98 19.97
CA LEU A 158 53.95 27.41 18.82
C LEU A 158 53.08 28.00 17.71
N ASP A 159 52.37 29.09 18.04
CA ASP A 159 51.35 29.74 17.20
C ASP A 159 51.80 30.07 15.76
N LYS A 160 53.10 30.30 15.54
CA LYS A 160 53.71 30.63 14.24
C LYS A 160 54.08 29.43 13.37
N LEU A 161 53.81 28.20 13.80
CA LEU A 161 54.15 27.00 13.03
C LEU A 161 53.33 26.93 11.72
N GLU A 162 54.02 26.90 10.59
CA GLU A 162 53.47 26.84 9.22
C GLU A 162 53.66 25.45 8.58
N GLU A 163 54.72 24.74 8.96
CA GLU A 163 55.04 23.38 8.51
C GLU A 163 55.41 22.48 9.69
N LEU A 164 54.77 21.31 9.76
CA LEU A 164 55.08 20.25 10.71
C LEU A 164 55.29 18.92 9.99
N SER A 165 56.46 18.32 10.16
CA SER A 165 56.81 16.99 9.69
C SER A 165 57.36 16.14 10.83
N ILE A 166 56.64 15.10 11.22
CA ILE A 166 57.08 14.07 12.18
C ILE A 166 56.66 12.72 11.60
N VAL A 167 57.49 12.18 10.71
CA VAL A 167 57.21 10.94 9.98
C VAL A 167 57.92 9.74 10.59
N ARG A 168 57.46 8.53 10.25
CA ARG A 168 58.10 7.25 10.67
C ARG A 168 58.35 7.16 12.17
N SER A 169 57.48 7.75 13.00
CA SER A 169 57.65 7.83 14.45
C SER A 169 56.62 6.91 15.12
N LYS A 170 56.05 7.31 16.26
CA LYS A 170 55.03 6.54 16.98
C LYS A 170 53.85 7.40 17.41
N VAL A 171 53.64 8.53 16.74
CA VAL A 171 52.67 9.53 17.17
C VAL A 171 51.27 8.91 17.19
N GLN A 172 50.62 8.98 18.34
CA GLN A 172 49.22 8.54 18.53
C GLN A 172 48.33 9.74 18.84
N ASP A 173 48.78 10.60 19.76
CA ASP A 173 48.07 11.82 20.15
C ASP A 173 48.64 13.05 19.40
N ILE A 174 47.76 13.72 18.65
CA ILE A 174 48.05 14.96 17.94
C ILE A 174 47.31 16.17 18.52
N SER A 175 46.65 16.05 19.68
CA SER A 175 45.88 17.14 20.31
C SER A 175 46.69 18.41 20.54
N GLY A 176 48.00 18.29 20.75
CA GLY A 176 48.94 19.41 20.80
C GLY A 176 48.95 20.33 19.57
N ILE A 177 48.42 19.93 18.41
CA ILE A 177 48.35 20.80 17.21
C ILE A 177 47.03 21.57 17.04
N THR A 178 46.03 21.33 17.90
CA THR A 178 44.65 21.84 17.74
C THR A 178 44.56 23.36 17.49
N ASN A 179 45.42 24.14 18.14
CA ASN A 179 45.40 25.61 18.08
C ASN A 179 46.39 26.21 17.05
N LEU A 180 47.13 25.38 16.31
CA LEU A 180 48.21 25.82 15.41
C LEU A 180 47.66 26.28 14.04
N THR A 181 46.75 27.25 14.08
CA THR A 181 45.95 27.76 12.95
C THR A 181 46.75 28.44 11.82
N ASN A 182 48.08 28.50 11.93
CA ASN A 182 48.99 28.91 10.86
C ASN A 182 49.54 27.74 10.02
N LEU A 183 49.32 26.49 10.44
CA LEU A 183 49.76 25.30 9.70
C LEU A 183 49.17 25.26 8.29
N ARG A 184 50.06 25.11 7.30
CA ARG A 184 49.76 24.94 5.87
C ARG A 184 50.21 23.56 5.35
N TYR A 185 51.21 22.96 5.98
CA TYR A 185 51.76 21.65 5.59
C TYR A 185 51.90 20.73 6.80
N LEU A 186 51.33 19.53 6.71
CA LEU A 186 51.31 18.53 7.78
C LEU A 186 51.74 17.15 7.24
N TYR A 187 52.88 16.64 7.69
CA TYR A 187 53.44 15.34 7.31
C TYR A 187 53.55 14.44 8.55
N LEU A 188 52.62 13.50 8.70
CA LEU A 188 52.55 12.57 9.82
C LEU A 188 52.40 11.11 9.35
N SER A 189 52.83 10.80 8.13
CA SER A 189 52.82 9.44 7.58
C SER A 189 53.73 8.48 8.36
N ASP A 190 53.33 7.21 8.41
CA ASP A 190 54.01 6.13 9.13
C ASP A 190 54.11 6.40 10.65
N ASN A 191 52.96 6.65 11.26
CA ASN A 191 52.76 6.77 12.71
C ASN A 191 51.63 5.82 13.15
N ASN A 192 50.99 6.07 14.31
CA ASN A 192 49.92 5.25 14.86
C ASN A 192 48.63 6.05 15.14
N ILE A 193 48.39 7.11 14.37
CA ILE A 193 47.27 8.02 14.55
C ILE A 193 45.96 7.34 14.13
N THR A 194 44.92 7.49 14.94
CA THR A 194 43.56 6.98 14.69
C THR A 194 42.49 8.07 14.75
N ASP A 195 42.65 9.08 15.61
CA ASP A 195 41.80 10.28 15.61
C ASP A 195 42.49 11.45 14.89
N ALA A 196 41.74 12.07 13.98
CA ALA A 196 42.15 13.27 13.27
C ALA A 196 41.45 14.54 13.79
N SER A 197 40.60 14.46 14.82
CA SER A 197 39.80 15.60 15.30
C SER A 197 40.57 16.90 15.59
N PRO A 198 41.84 16.89 16.05
CA PRO A 198 42.62 18.12 16.25
C PRO A 198 42.84 18.95 14.97
N ILE A 199 42.75 18.37 13.77
CA ILE A 199 42.98 19.12 12.52
C ILE A 199 41.76 19.95 12.07
N ALA A 200 40.58 19.74 12.67
CA ALA A 200 39.31 20.25 12.14
C ALA A 200 39.25 21.78 12.04
N GLY A 201 39.92 22.50 12.94
CA GLY A 201 40.02 23.97 12.92
C GLY A 201 41.13 24.54 12.03
N LEU A 202 42.01 23.71 11.48
CA LEU A 202 43.24 24.12 10.79
C LEU A 202 42.98 24.47 9.32
N THR A 203 42.05 25.40 9.07
CA THR A 203 41.51 25.72 7.74
C THR A 203 42.53 26.28 6.74
N LYS A 204 43.75 26.62 7.17
CA LYS A 204 44.88 27.01 6.30
C LYS A 204 45.66 25.82 5.69
N LEU A 205 45.38 24.58 6.09
CA LEU A 205 46.06 23.40 5.56
C LEU A 205 45.87 23.27 4.05
N GLU A 206 47.00 23.23 3.34
CA GLU A 206 47.10 23.01 1.89
C GLU A 206 47.63 21.62 1.56
N TYR A 207 48.38 20.99 2.47
CA TYR A 207 48.96 19.65 2.31
C TYR A 207 48.80 18.83 3.60
N ILE A 208 48.27 17.61 3.48
CA ILE A 208 48.19 16.63 4.58
C ILE A 208 48.71 15.27 4.12
N SER A 209 49.58 14.66 4.92
CA SER A 209 50.01 13.26 4.80
C SER A 209 49.70 12.52 6.12
N LEU A 210 48.70 11.64 6.06
CA LEU A 210 48.22 10.74 7.12
C LEU A 210 48.02 9.31 6.55
N ASP A 211 48.70 8.99 5.44
CA ASP A 211 48.80 7.63 4.92
C ASP A 211 49.86 6.82 5.67
N SER A 212 49.86 5.50 5.46
CA SER A 212 50.88 4.54 5.95
C SER A 212 51.00 4.48 7.49
N GLY A 213 50.96 3.28 8.09
CA GLY A 213 51.01 3.05 9.55
C GLY A 213 49.75 3.50 10.32
N ASN A 214 49.27 4.72 10.04
CA ASN A 214 48.06 5.33 10.59
C ASN A 214 46.79 4.59 10.14
N ASN A 215 45.72 4.69 10.93
CA ASN A 215 44.40 4.20 10.56
C ASN A 215 43.29 5.12 11.09
N ILE A 216 42.97 6.16 10.31
CA ILE A 216 42.04 7.22 10.73
C ILE A 216 40.59 6.70 10.76
N GLN A 217 39.92 6.84 11.91
CA GLN A 217 38.58 6.29 12.17
C GLN A 217 37.44 7.27 11.89
N SER A 218 37.72 8.49 11.44
CA SER A 218 36.70 9.46 11.04
C SER A 218 37.21 10.46 10.00
N LEU A 219 36.42 10.65 8.93
CA LEU A 219 36.67 11.68 7.93
C LEU A 219 35.96 13.01 8.23
N ALA A 220 35.21 13.10 9.33
CA ALA A 220 34.53 14.33 9.74
C ALA A 220 35.46 15.56 9.91
N PRO A 221 36.70 15.44 10.44
CA PRO A 221 37.61 16.59 10.62
C PRO A 221 38.02 17.28 9.31
N PHE A 222 38.02 16.57 8.19
CA PHE A 222 38.47 17.10 6.90
C PHE A 222 37.44 18.01 6.23
N ARG A 223 36.15 17.96 6.64
CA ARG A 223 35.00 18.60 5.99
C ARG A 223 35.10 20.11 5.74
N GLN A 224 35.95 20.83 6.48
CA GLN A 224 36.07 22.29 6.42
C GLN A 224 37.42 22.78 5.88
N LEU A 225 38.29 21.86 5.43
CA LEU A 225 39.64 22.17 4.95
C LEU A 225 39.62 22.63 3.49
N MET A 226 38.92 23.73 3.21
CA MET A 226 38.63 24.21 1.85
C MET A 226 39.88 24.66 1.06
N ASN A 227 41.00 24.91 1.72
CA ASN A 227 42.28 25.27 1.09
C ASN A 227 43.14 24.04 0.71
N LEU A 228 42.69 22.81 1.03
CA LEU A 228 43.46 21.59 0.86
C LEU A 228 43.69 21.27 -0.63
N LYS A 229 44.96 21.19 -1.03
CA LYS A 229 45.42 20.90 -2.40
C LYS A 229 46.00 19.49 -2.52
N THR A 230 46.53 18.96 -1.42
CA THR A 230 47.08 17.61 -1.34
C THR A 230 46.60 16.84 -0.10
N LEU A 231 46.12 15.61 -0.28
CA LEU A 231 45.74 14.69 0.81
C LEU A 231 46.22 13.26 0.52
N TYR A 232 47.09 12.73 1.37
CA TYR A 232 47.36 11.30 1.47
C TYR A 232 46.78 10.77 2.77
N LEU A 233 45.97 9.71 2.73
CA LEU A 233 45.21 9.24 3.89
C LEU A 233 44.97 7.73 3.88
N ASN A 234 45.07 7.09 5.05
CA ASN A 234 44.64 5.72 5.28
C ASN A 234 43.57 5.69 6.39
N ALA A 235 42.38 5.15 6.11
CA ALA A 235 41.21 5.29 6.98
C ALA A 235 40.24 4.09 6.96
N SER A 236 40.01 3.46 8.11
CA SER A 236 38.94 2.45 8.31
C SER A 236 37.62 3.13 8.70
N VAL A 237 36.81 3.50 7.71
CA VAL A 237 35.57 4.25 7.89
C VAL A 237 34.45 3.78 6.96
N SER A 238 33.20 3.80 7.45
CA SER A 238 32.01 3.36 6.71
C SER A 238 31.36 4.44 5.82
N ASP A 239 31.91 5.66 5.77
CA ASP A 239 31.30 6.80 5.07
C ASP A 239 32.37 7.80 4.57
N PHE A 240 32.46 7.96 3.24
CA PHE A 240 33.42 8.82 2.55
C PHE A 240 32.80 10.17 2.13
N ARG A 241 31.48 10.35 2.30
CA ARG A 241 30.77 11.61 2.04
C ARG A 241 31.33 12.85 2.77
N PRO A 242 32.02 12.75 3.93
CA PRO A 242 32.75 13.88 4.50
C PRO A 242 33.76 14.59 3.57
N LEU A 243 34.22 13.95 2.49
CA LEU A 243 35.19 14.51 1.55
C LEU A 243 34.56 15.08 0.26
N GLN A 244 33.33 14.70 -0.09
CA GLN A 244 32.70 14.98 -1.41
C GLN A 244 32.68 16.46 -1.81
N ASN A 245 32.48 17.34 -0.83
CA ASN A 245 32.35 18.79 -1.04
C ASN A 245 33.69 19.55 -1.00
N LEU A 246 34.84 18.86 -0.85
CA LEU A 246 36.13 19.53 -0.81
C LEU A 246 36.60 19.91 -2.23
N PRO A 247 37.08 21.15 -2.46
CA PRO A 247 37.63 21.57 -3.76
C PRO A 247 38.75 20.66 -4.28
N LEU A 248 39.51 20.05 -3.35
CA LEU A 248 40.49 18.99 -3.57
C LEU A 248 40.00 17.87 -4.51
N ILE A 249 38.76 17.41 -4.31
CA ILE A 249 38.20 16.29 -5.06
C ILE A 249 37.87 16.74 -6.49
N GLN A 250 37.27 17.93 -6.61
CA GLN A 250 36.71 18.46 -7.86
C GLN A 250 37.79 19.06 -8.81
N ASN A 251 38.97 19.41 -8.30
CA ASN A 251 40.01 20.12 -9.06
C ASN A 251 41.08 19.20 -9.66
N GLU A 252 41.32 19.28 -10.97
CA GLU A 252 42.39 18.56 -11.70
C GLU A 252 43.81 18.93 -11.25
N GLY A 253 44.02 20.15 -10.75
CA GLY A 253 45.31 20.60 -10.22
C GLY A 253 45.67 20.02 -8.85
N SER A 254 44.75 19.31 -8.19
CA SER A 254 44.94 18.72 -6.86
C SER A 254 45.57 17.33 -6.90
N THR A 255 45.99 16.82 -5.74
CA THR A 255 46.53 15.46 -5.61
C THR A 255 45.93 14.80 -4.38
N TRP A 256 45.22 13.68 -4.54
CA TRP A 256 44.61 12.98 -3.43
C TRP A 256 44.70 11.46 -3.58
N GLN A 257 45.17 10.79 -2.53
CA GLN A 257 45.15 9.34 -2.41
C GLN A 257 44.44 8.97 -1.12
N LEU A 258 43.28 8.34 -1.26
CA LEU A 258 42.53 7.80 -0.14
C LEU A 258 42.60 6.29 -0.18
N ARG A 259 43.12 5.69 0.90
CA ARG A 259 43.06 4.24 1.14
C ARG A 259 42.13 3.98 2.31
N GLY A 260 41.37 2.89 2.25
CA GLY A 260 40.56 2.46 3.39
C GLY A 260 40.26 0.98 3.40
N GLU A 261 40.11 0.44 4.60
CA GLU A 261 39.69 -0.94 4.85
C GLU A 261 38.41 -0.94 5.67
N VAL A 262 37.37 -1.61 5.17
CA VAL A 262 36.01 -1.54 5.74
C VAL A 262 35.44 -2.93 5.93
N GLU A 263 35.12 -3.28 7.16
CA GLU A 263 34.42 -4.52 7.47
C GLU A 263 32.91 -4.33 7.32
N LEU A 264 32.27 -5.20 6.54
CA LEU A 264 30.84 -5.18 6.25
C LEU A 264 30.18 -6.41 6.91
N PRO A 265 28.90 -6.30 7.35
CA PRO A 265 28.19 -7.42 7.99
C PRO A 265 27.96 -8.58 7.01
N ASP A 266 27.81 -9.81 7.53
CA ASP A 266 27.51 -11.00 6.73
C ASP A 266 26.39 -10.77 5.70
N THR A 267 26.61 -11.21 4.46
CA THR A 267 25.66 -11.14 3.34
C THR A 267 25.50 -12.51 2.68
N TYR A 268 24.55 -12.66 1.76
CA TYR A 268 24.30 -13.90 1.03
C TYR A 268 24.64 -13.72 -0.46
N VAL A 269 25.03 -14.80 -1.14
CA VAL A 269 25.24 -14.81 -2.60
C VAL A 269 24.00 -14.27 -3.32
N GLY A 270 24.20 -13.31 -4.22
CA GLY A 270 23.15 -12.59 -4.94
C GLY A 270 22.52 -11.39 -4.21
N GLU A 271 22.76 -11.17 -2.92
CA GLU A 271 22.20 -10.01 -2.21
C GLU A 271 23.01 -8.72 -2.47
N PRO A 272 22.34 -7.55 -2.64
CA PRO A 272 22.98 -6.30 -3.03
C PRO A 272 23.67 -5.58 -1.86
N VAL A 273 24.95 -5.27 -2.05
CA VAL A 273 25.79 -4.55 -1.09
C VAL A 273 25.97 -3.10 -1.55
N PHE A 274 25.54 -2.15 -0.72
CA PHE A 274 25.54 -0.72 -1.05
C PHE A 274 26.95 -0.11 -1.00
N MET A 275 27.47 0.36 -2.14
CA MET A 275 28.83 0.90 -2.26
C MET A 275 28.91 2.43 -2.37
N GLN A 276 27.80 3.13 -2.62
CA GLN A 276 27.82 4.59 -2.85
C GLN A 276 28.22 5.41 -1.61
N ALA A 277 28.19 4.83 -0.40
CA ALA A 277 28.72 5.49 0.79
C ALA A 277 30.25 5.72 0.74
N PHE A 278 30.95 5.03 -0.16
CA PHE A 278 32.40 5.00 -0.28
C PHE A 278 32.93 5.80 -1.48
N ASP A 279 32.04 6.41 -2.25
CA ASP A 279 32.33 7.25 -3.42
C ASP A 279 32.64 8.69 -2.96
N PRO A 280 33.91 9.16 -3.01
CA PRO A 280 34.24 10.54 -2.67
C PRO A 280 33.96 11.56 -3.78
N THR A 281 33.67 11.20 -5.04
CA THR A 281 33.39 12.19 -6.10
C THR A 281 31.90 12.48 -6.28
N GLY A 282 31.03 11.51 -5.98
CA GLY A 282 29.60 11.55 -6.29
C GLY A 282 29.26 10.94 -7.66
N GLU A 283 30.22 10.30 -8.34
CA GLU A 283 30.09 9.73 -9.68
C GLU A 283 30.19 8.19 -9.66
N GLN A 284 29.58 7.53 -10.67
CA GLN A 284 29.58 6.07 -10.79
C GLN A 284 30.99 5.47 -10.65
N VAL A 285 31.15 4.44 -9.81
CA VAL A 285 32.45 3.83 -9.54
C VAL A 285 32.91 3.04 -10.77
N MET A 286 33.77 3.65 -11.58
CA MET A 286 34.17 3.16 -12.89
C MET A 286 34.81 1.76 -12.89
N PHE A 287 35.50 1.37 -11.81
CA PHE A 287 36.23 0.09 -11.74
C PHE A 287 36.19 -0.53 -10.34
N GLY A 288 35.58 -1.72 -10.24
CA GLY A 288 35.55 -2.58 -9.06
C GLY A 288 35.92 -4.02 -9.39
N GLY A 289 36.64 -4.69 -8.48
CA GLY A 289 37.01 -6.09 -8.58
C GLY A 289 36.60 -6.88 -7.34
N VAL A 290 35.80 -7.93 -7.53
CA VAL A 290 35.46 -8.88 -6.47
C VAL A 290 36.51 -9.98 -6.43
N THR A 291 37.07 -10.22 -5.26
CA THR A 291 37.81 -11.44 -4.93
C THR A 291 37.06 -12.23 -3.86
N VAL A 292 37.08 -13.55 -3.96
CA VAL A 292 36.53 -14.46 -2.94
C VAL A 292 37.61 -15.48 -2.60
N ASP A 293 37.97 -15.57 -1.32
CA ASP A 293 39.06 -16.41 -0.80
C ASP A 293 40.38 -16.24 -1.57
N GLY A 294 40.67 -15.00 -1.98
CA GLY A 294 41.87 -14.60 -2.73
C GLY A 294 41.82 -14.80 -4.25
N ASN A 295 40.77 -15.43 -4.79
CA ASN A 295 40.58 -15.62 -6.23
C ASN A 295 39.74 -14.49 -6.82
N TRP A 296 40.12 -13.95 -7.99
CA TRP A 296 39.32 -12.94 -8.68
C TRP A 296 38.15 -13.58 -9.42
N GLU A 297 36.94 -13.27 -8.99
CA GLU A 297 35.68 -13.88 -9.49
C GLU A 297 34.91 -12.97 -10.45
N GLY A 298 35.37 -11.71 -10.61
CA GLY A 298 34.65 -10.68 -11.35
C GLY A 298 33.42 -10.16 -10.60
N MET A 299 32.93 -9.00 -11.05
CA MET A 299 31.77 -8.33 -10.44
C MET A 299 30.51 -8.76 -11.20
N GLN A 300 29.63 -9.52 -10.55
CA GLN A 300 28.52 -10.19 -11.25
C GLN A 300 27.42 -9.20 -11.71
N ALA A 301 27.18 -8.17 -10.90
CA ALA A 301 26.47 -6.96 -11.29
C ALA A 301 27.05 -5.75 -10.54
N TYR A 302 27.08 -4.60 -11.23
CA TYR A 302 27.21 -3.27 -10.62
C TYR A 302 26.34 -2.30 -11.41
N ASP A 303 25.42 -1.62 -10.72
CA ASP A 303 24.43 -0.71 -11.31
C ASP A 303 24.76 0.78 -11.10
N GLY A 304 25.98 1.08 -10.61
CA GLY A 304 26.37 2.41 -10.13
C GLY A 304 26.15 2.63 -8.63
N LYS A 305 25.52 1.68 -7.91
CA LYS A 305 25.13 1.86 -6.49
C LYS A 305 25.32 0.62 -5.62
N TYR A 306 25.05 -0.57 -6.15
CA TYR A 306 25.11 -1.86 -5.45
C TYR A 306 26.00 -2.87 -6.17
N ALA A 307 26.73 -3.67 -5.41
CA ALA A 307 27.49 -4.82 -5.89
C ALA A 307 26.84 -6.13 -5.43
N THR A 308 26.98 -7.23 -6.20
CA THR A 308 26.55 -8.57 -5.78
C THR A 308 27.70 -9.57 -5.83
N TYR A 309 27.72 -10.48 -4.85
CA TYR A 309 28.68 -11.60 -4.83
C TYR A 309 28.13 -12.81 -5.59
N SER A 310 28.99 -13.42 -6.41
CA SER A 310 28.72 -14.61 -7.20
C SER A 310 28.93 -15.94 -6.46
N LYS A 311 29.71 -15.93 -5.37
CA LYS A 311 30.11 -17.10 -4.59
C LYS A 311 30.21 -16.78 -3.10
N ALA A 312 30.01 -17.81 -2.28
CA ALA A 312 30.23 -17.76 -0.83
C ALA A 312 31.73 -17.89 -0.51
N GLY A 313 32.15 -17.36 0.64
CA GLY A 313 33.55 -17.29 1.07
C GLY A 313 33.85 -15.97 1.78
N MET A 314 35.12 -15.65 2.01
CA MET A 314 35.53 -14.30 2.40
C MET A 314 35.67 -13.43 1.16
N GLY A 315 34.69 -12.55 0.96
CA GLY A 315 34.68 -11.55 -0.09
C GLY A 315 35.57 -10.37 0.28
N ASN A 316 36.59 -10.08 -0.54
CA ASN A 316 37.23 -8.78 -0.58
C ASN A 316 36.90 -8.09 -1.90
N VAL A 317 36.26 -6.92 -1.81
CA VAL A 317 35.95 -6.08 -2.97
C VAL A 317 36.89 -4.89 -2.92
N SER A 318 37.85 -4.88 -3.84
CA SER A 318 38.71 -3.72 -4.08
C SER A 318 38.07 -2.88 -5.19
N PHE A 319 37.65 -1.65 -4.91
CA PHE A 319 37.37 -0.68 -5.97
C PHE A 319 38.50 0.34 -6.09
N THR A 320 38.66 0.92 -7.28
CA THR A 320 39.58 2.02 -7.49
C THR A 320 38.91 3.08 -8.36
N GLN A 321 38.39 4.11 -7.71
CA GLN A 321 37.82 5.26 -8.41
C GLN A 321 38.96 6.21 -8.80
N ARG A 322 38.90 6.70 -10.05
CA ARG A 322 39.71 7.80 -10.56
C ARG A 322 38.76 8.80 -11.24
N PRO A 323 39.06 10.11 -11.21
CA PRO A 323 38.29 11.09 -11.97
C PRO A 323 38.22 10.72 -13.46
N PRO A 324 37.07 10.94 -14.14
CA PRO A 324 36.96 10.74 -15.59
C PRO A 324 38.06 11.47 -16.36
N GLY A 325 38.61 10.84 -17.38
CA GLY A 325 39.72 11.38 -18.18
C GLY A 325 41.12 11.21 -17.57
N GLU A 326 41.26 10.98 -16.26
CA GLU A 326 42.56 10.81 -15.63
C GLU A 326 43.05 9.36 -15.56
N ASN A 327 44.25 9.13 -16.12
CA ASN A 327 45.01 7.89 -15.93
C ASN A 327 46.23 8.11 -15.01
N THR A 328 46.15 9.06 -14.08
CA THR A 328 47.25 9.39 -13.16
C THR A 328 47.17 8.55 -11.88
N SER A 329 48.32 8.38 -11.21
CA SER A 329 48.38 7.84 -9.85
C SER A 329 48.24 8.92 -8.76
N LYS A 330 47.80 10.13 -9.12
CA LYS A 330 47.73 11.29 -8.21
C LYS A 330 46.35 11.57 -7.63
N ARG A 331 45.25 11.20 -8.30
CA ARG A 331 43.87 11.37 -7.83
C ARG A 331 43.16 10.01 -7.87
N PHE A 332 43.12 9.30 -6.74
CA PHE A 332 42.37 8.04 -6.64
C PHE A 332 41.88 7.71 -5.22
N ALA A 333 40.71 7.08 -5.15
CA ALA A 333 40.27 6.30 -3.99
C ALA A 333 40.54 4.83 -4.24
N ARG A 334 41.08 4.13 -3.24
CA ARG A 334 41.04 2.67 -3.16
C ARG A 334 40.40 2.29 -1.83
N VAL A 335 39.38 1.45 -1.88
CA VAL A 335 38.81 0.84 -0.68
C VAL A 335 38.79 -0.66 -0.86
N ASP A 336 39.21 -1.37 0.18
CA ASP A 336 39.20 -2.81 0.29
C ASP A 336 38.15 -3.21 1.33
N PHE A 337 36.99 -3.65 0.86
CA PHE A 337 35.96 -4.20 1.73
C PHE A 337 36.36 -5.59 2.22
N LYS A 338 35.94 -5.96 3.44
CA LYS A 338 35.97 -7.34 3.93
C LYS A 338 34.55 -7.72 4.33
N GLN A 339 34.00 -8.75 3.70
CA GLN A 339 32.65 -9.22 3.99
C GLN A 339 32.60 -10.74 3.96
N ARG A 340 31.90 -11.34 4.91
CA ARG A 340 31.63 -12.78 4.91
C ARG A 340 30.40 -13.04 4.04
N VAL A 341 30.55 -13.88 3.03
CA VAL A 341 29.48 -14.21 2.08
C VAL A 341 29.01 -15.63 2.32
N LEU A 342 27.74 -15.77 2.70
CA LEU A 342 27.06 -17.03 2.94
C LEU A 342 26.46 -17.58 1.63
N PRO A 343 26.30 -18.91 1.49
CA PRO A 343 25.59 -19.50 0.35
C PRO A 343 24.20 -18.89 0.17
N ALA A 344 23.73 -18.74 -1.08
CA ALA A 344 22.45 -18.11 -1.38
C ALA A 344 21.30 -18.70 -0.55
N LYS A 345 20.38 -17.84 -0.08
CA LYS A 345 19.20 -18.26 0.68
C LYS A 345 18.41 -19.29 -0.14
N ALA A 346 18.20 -20.47 0.43
CA ALA A 346 17.56 -21.58 -0.27
C ALA A 346 16.11 -21.25 -0.63
N THR A 347 15.79 -21.23 -1.92
CA THR A 347 14.49 -20.80 -2.43
C THR A 347 13.42 -21.84 -2.13
N VAL A 348 12.44 -21.47 -1.31
CA VAL A 348 11.27 -22.29 -0.99
C VAL A 348 10.39 -22.46 -2.23
N GLN A 349 9.85 -23.66 -2.43
CA GLN A 349 8.79 -23.93 -3.41
C GLN A 349 7.41 -23.90 -2.74
N PRO A 350 6.37 -23.34 -3.42
CA PRO A 350 5.03 -23.31 -2.87
C PRO A 350 4.41 -24.72 -2.80
N VAL A 351 3.62 -24.96 -1.77
CA VAL A 351 2.83 -26.21 -1.63
C VAL A 351 1.54 -26.04 -2.40
N THR A 352 1.24 -26.95 -3.33
CA THR A 352 0.00 -26.92 -4.13
C THR A 352 -1.04 -27.89 -3.56
N VAL A 353 -2.24 -27.40 -3.27
CA VAL A 353 -3.35 -28.22 -2.76
C VAL A 353 -4.34 -28.50 -3.89
N ARG A 354 -4.72 -29.77 -4.08
CA ARG A 354 -5.62 -30.23 -5.14
C ARG A 354 -6.80 -30.99 -4.54
N TYR A 355 -7.97 -30.79 -5.15
CA TYR A 355 -9.24 -31.43 -4.78
C TYR A 355 -9.78 -32.14 -6.02
N VAL A 356 -9.80 -33.48 -6.03
CA VAL A 356 -10.08 -34.26 -7.24
C VAL A 356 -11.03 -35.43 -7.00
N ASP A 357 -11.67 -35.92 -8.07
CA ASP A 357 -12.41 -37.20 -8.02
C ASP A 357 -11.46 -38.41 -8.12
N GLU A 358 -12.01 -39.62 -8.03
CA GLU A 358 -11.28 -40.90 -8.16
C GLU A 358 -10.51 -41.07 -9.48
N LYS A 359 -10.83 -40.28 -10.52
CA LYS A 359 -10.16 -40.29 -11.84
C LYS A 359 -9.12 -39.17 -11.96
N GLY A 360 -9.10 -38.22 -11.04
CA GLY A 360 -8.22 -37.04 -11.07
C GLY A 360 -8.86 -35.79 -11.68
N GLU A 361 -10.16 -35.77 -11.97
CA GLU A 361 -10.87 -34.57 -12.42
C GLU A 361 -10.96 -33.54 -11.28
N VAL A 362 -10.66 -32.27 -11.56
CA VAL A 362 -10.56 -31.21 -10.53
C VAL A 362 -11.95 -30.74 -10.10
N LEU A 363 -12.26 -30.88 -8.80
CA LEU A 363 -13.57 -30.59 -8.20
C LEU A 363 -13.66 -29.19 -7.56
N ALA A 364 -12.52 -28.60 -7.20
CA ALA A 364 -12.45 -27.24 -6.65
C ALA A 364 -11.12 -26.57 -7.03
N PRO A 365 -11.03 -25.22 -7.06
CA PRO A 365 -9.80 -24.51 -7.39
C PRO A 365 -8.60 -24.96 -6.54
N GLU A 366 -7.45 -25.07 -7.20
CA GLU A 366 -6.18 -25.40 -6.56
C GLU A 366 -5.70 -24.23 -5.68
N GLU A 367 -5.15 -24.54 -4.51
CA GLU A 367 -4.58 -23.54 -3.60
C GLU A 367 -3.06 -23.60 -3.64
N ARG A 368 -2.41 -22.47 -3.34
CA ARG A 368 -0.95 -22.37 -3.22
C ARG A 368 -0.58 -21.73 -1.90
N LEU A 369 0.09 -22.48 -1.04
CA LEU A 369 0.69 -21.96 0.17
C LEU A 369 2.12 -21.50 -0.08
N THR A 370 2.52 -20.43 0.60
CA THR A 370 3.89 -19.88 0.61
C THR A 370 4.32 -19.64 2.05
N GLY A 371 5.57 -19.98 2.38
CA GLY A 371 6.15 -19.78 3.71
C GLY A 371 7.68 -19.83 3.68
N VAL A 372 8.29 -19.85 4.86
CA VAL A 372 9.75 -19.86 5.07
C VAL A 372 10.28 -21.29 5.11
N LEU A 373 11.54 -21.52 4.75
CA LEU A 373 12.13 -22.86 4.70
C LEU A 373 12.09 -23.53 6.09
N GLY A 374 11.43 -24.69 6.17
CA GLY A 374 11.23 -25.42 7.43
C GLY A 374 10.07 -24.94 8.29
N GLU A 375 9.36 -23.88 7.90
CA GLU A 375 8.09 -23.48 8.51
C GLU A 375 7.03 -24.57 8.26
N ALA A 376 6.18 -24.84 9.25
CA ALA A 376 5.16 -25.87 9.16
C ALA A 376 3.95 -25.38 8.35
N TYR A 377 3.28 -26.30 7.65
CA TYR A 377 1.97 -26.07 7.04
C TYR A 377 0.99 -27.17 7.43
N GLU A 378 -0.29 -26.81 7.47
CA GLU A 378 -1.42 -27.73 7.61
C GLU A 378 -2.53 -27.31 6.63
N VAL A 379 -3.14 -28.29 5.95
CA VAL A 379 -4.29 -28.07 5.07
C VAL A 379 -5.38 -29.10 5.33
N HIS A 380 -6.62 -28.68 5.14
CA HIS A 380 -7.80 -29.49 5.42
C HIS A 380 -8.59 -29.82 4.15
N ALA A 381 -9.39 -30.88 4.23
CA ALA A 381 -10.37 -31.22 3.20
C ALA A 381 -11.45 -30.13 3.08
N LYS A 382 -12.03 -29.98 1.90
CA LYS A 382 -13.16 -29.08 1.64
C LYS A 382 -14.46 -29.89 1.60
N THR A 383 -15.55 -29.29 2.05
CA THR A 383 -16.90 -29.79 1.73
C THR A 383 -17.16 -29.51 0.25
N ILE A 384 -17.52 -30.54 -0.52
CA ILE A 384 -17.83 -30.45 -1.95
C ILE A 384 -19.21 -31.06 -2.16
N ASN A 385 -20.18 -30.26 -2.63
CA ASN A 385 -21.58 -30.69 -2.70
C ASN A 385 -21.77 -31.89 -3.63
N GLY A 386 -22.37 -32.97 -3.12
CA GLY A 386 -22.58 -34.22 -3.86
C GLY A 386 -21.33 -35.13 -3.95
N TYR A 387 -20.29 -34.87 -3.15
CA TYR A 387 -19.05 -35.64 -3.12
C TYR A 387 -18.56 -35.85 -1.67
N GLN A 388 -18.28 -37.10 -1.30
CA GLN A 388 -17.68 -37.45 0.00
C GLN A 388 -16.17 -37.63 -0.13
N LEU A 389 -15.41 -37.20 0.88
CA LEU A 389 -13.96 -37.42 0.93
C LEU A 389 -13.67 -38.91 1.14
N THR A 390 -12.89 -39.51 0.24
CA THR A 390 -12.52 -40.94 0.30
C THR A 390 -11.01 -41.17 0.46
N LYS A 391 -10.17 -40.17 0.22
CA LYS A 391 -8.75 -40.22 0.60
C LYS A 391 -8.22 -38.88 1.12
N GLU A 392 -7.83 -38.90 2.39
CA GLU A 392 -7.04 -37.84 3.01
C GLU A 392 -5.52 -38.12 2.84
N PRO A 393 -4.71 -37.16 2.33
CA PRO A 393 -3.29 -37.36 2.11
C PRO A 393 -2.46 -37.20 3.40
N ALA A 394 -1.45 -38.07 3.58
CA ALA A 394 -0.58 -38.04 4.75
C ALA A 394 0.21 -36.72 4.87
N ASN A 395 0.66 -36.15 3.76
CA ASN A 395 1.41 -34.89 3.70
C ASN A 395 0.54 -33.63 3.76
N ARG A 396 -0.70 -33.70 4.25
CA ARG A 396 -1.51 -32.50 4.52
C ARG A 396 -0.98 -31.65 5.67
N VAL A 397 -0.20 -32.27 6.56
CA VAL A 397 0.67 -31.58 7.52
C VAL A 397 2.10 -31.84 7.06
N GLY A 398 2.92 -30.79 7.02
CA GLY A 398 4.29 -30.88 6.53
C GLY A 398 5.09 -29.62 6.86
N ALA A 399 6.20 -29.43 6.17
CA ALA A 399 6.99 -28.21 6.24
C ALA A 399 7.42 -27.75 4.84
N PHE A 400 7.50 -26.44 4.64
CA PHE A 400 7.95 -25.85 3.38
C PHE A 400 9.40 -26.24 3.07
N SER A 401 9.67 -26.68 1.83
CA SER A 401 10.98 -27.16 1.40
C SER A 401 11.43 -26.51 0.09
N THR A 402 12.63 -26.85 -0.37
CA THR A 402 13.17 -26.46 -1.69
C THR A 402 12.61 -27.30 -2.85
N GLU A 403 11.74 -28.28 -2.55
CA GLU A 403 11.11 -29.17 -3.54
C GLU A 403 9.61 -28.86 -3.65
N ALA A 404 9.05 -28.93 -4.85
CA ALA A 404 7.64 -28.63 -5.06
C ALA A 404 6.76 -29.74 -4.49
N GLN A 405 5.94 -29.42 -3.48
CA GLN A 405 5.08 -30.37 -2.79
C GLN A 405 3.64 -30.25 -3.31
N THR A 406 2.95 -31.39 -3.46
CA THR A 406 1.53 -31.45 -3.82
C THR A 406 0.74 -32.23 -2.79
N VAL A 407 -0.36 -31.67 -2.31
CA VAL A 407 -1.29 -32.31 -1.38
C VAL A 407 -2.61 -32.55 -2.11
N THR A 408 -3.01 -33.81 -2.27
CA THR A 408 -4.19 -34.17 -3.07
C THR A 408 -5.25 -34.87 -2.22
N PHE A 409 -6.39 -34.23 -2.01
CA PHE A 409 -7.58 -34.82 -1.43
C PHE A 409 -8.43 -35.46 -2.54
N VAL A 410 -8.87 -36.71 -2.34
CA VAL A 410 -9.68 -37.46 -3.31
C VAL A 410 -11.09 -37.68 -2.78
N TYR A 411 -12.08 -37.49 -3.64
CA TYR A 411 -13.51 -37.56 -3.31
C TYR A 411 -14.26 -38.51 -4.26
N THR A 412 -15.36 -39.09 -3.78
CA THR A 412 -16.24 -39.99 -4.53
C THR A 412 -17.66 -39.42 -4.56
N LYS A 413 -18.34 -39.52 -5.70
CA LYS A 413 -19.64 -38.87 -5.93
C LYS A 413 -20.78 -39.60 -5.23
N GLU A 414 -21.67 -38.86 -4.59
CA GLU A 414 -22.84 -39.40 -3.89
C GLU A 414 -23.93 -39.88 -4.88
N ALA A 415 -24.65 -40.94 -4.49
CA ALA A 415 -25.77 -41.48 -5.25
C ALA A 415 -27.09 -40.85 -4.78
N VAL A 416 -27.85 -40.27 -5.71
CA VAL A 416 -29.15 -39.65 -5.42
C VAL A 416 -30.24 -40.73 -5.27
N PRO A 417 -31.01 -40.75 -4.16
CA PRO A 417 -32.11 -41.71 -3.99
C PRO A 417 -33.27 -41.42 -4.97
N VAL A 418 -33.88 -42.50 -5.49
CA VAL A 418 -34.97 -42.44 -6.46
C VAL A 418 -36.30 -42.78 -5.77
N SER A 419 -37.38 -42.09 -6.16
CA SER A 419 -38.73 -42.33 -5.66
C SER A 419 -39.31 -43.67 -6.12
N GLN A 420 -40.22 -44.22 -5.32
CA GLN A 420 -41.05 -45.39 -5.65
C GLN A 420 -42.48 -44.95 -6.00
N ALA A 421 -43.13 -45.74 -6.87
CA ALA A 421 -44.50 -45.50 -7.31
C ALA A 421 -45.55 -45.80 -6.22
N VAL A 422 -46.72 -45.16 -6.34
CA VAL A 422 -47.86 -45.35 -5.42
C VAL A 422 -48.96 -46.11 -6.15
N THR A 423 -49.46 -47.21 -5.57
CA THR A 423 -50.54 -48.01 -6.18
C THR A 423 -51.89 -47.70 -5.53
N VAL A 424 -52.92 -47.39 -6.32
CA VAL A 424 -54.30 -47.17 -5.85
C VAL A 424 -55.17 -48.40 -6.13
N ARG A 425 -56.00 -48.79 -5.17
CA ARG A 425 -56.90 -49.96 -5.25
C ARG A 425 -58.32 -49.62 -4.82
N HIS A 426 -59.30 -50.27 -5.45
CA HIS A 426 -60.73 -50.16 -5.15
C HIS A 426 -61.28 -51.55 -4.86
N LEU A 427 -61.65 -51.81 -3.60
CA LEU A 427 -62.11 -53.12 -3.12
C LEU A 427 -63.52 -53.03 -2.52
N ASP A 428 -64.30 -54.11 -2.53
CA ASP A 428 -65.50 -54.19 -1.70
C ASP A 428 -65.17 -54.56 -0.23
N THR A 429 -66.20 -54.62 0.62
CA THR A 429 -66.09 -55.05 2.02
C THR A 429 -65.62 -56.50 2.21
N GLU A 430 -65.57 -57.31 1.15
CA GLU A 430 -65.01 -58.67 1.16
C GLU A 430 -63.56 -58.71 0.64
N GLY A 431 -62.99 -57.55 0.28
CA GLY A 431 -61.62 -57.40 -0.22
C GLY A 431 -61.46 -57.72 -1.71
N LYS A 432 -62.55 -57.99 -2.43
CA LYS A 432 -62.56 -58.29 -3.86
C LYS A 432 -62.48 -56.99 -4.67
N VAL A 433 -61.76 -57.04 -5.79
CA VAL A 433 -61.51 -55.87 -6.64
C VAL A 433 -62.80 -55.45 -7.37
N VAL A 434 -63.23 -54.21 -7.17
CA VAL A 434 -64.44 -53.64 -7.80
C VAL A 434 -64.15 -52.66 -8.93
N ALA A 435 -62.93 -52.12 -9.02
CA ALA A 435 -62.45 -51.34 -10.17
C ALA A 435 -60.94 -51.56 -10.42
N PRO A 436 -60.42 -51.28 -11.63
CA PRO A 436 -59.00 -51.45 -11.95
C PRO A 436 -58.06 -50.70 -10.99
N LYS A 437 -56.85 -51.23 -10.80
CA LYS A 437 -55.81 -50.52 -10.05
C LYS A 437 -55.20 -49.40 -10.89
N GLU A 438 -54.80 -48.33 -10.21
CA GLU A 438 -54.06 -47.19 -10.79
C GLU A 438 -52.65 -47.14 -10.19
N VAL A 439 -51.70 -46.53 -10.91
CA VAL A 439 -50.31 -46.37 -10.45
C VAL A 439 -49.89 -44.93 -10.72
N LEU A 440 -49.55 -44.21 -9.64
CA LEU A 440 -49.07 -42.83 -9.68
C LEU A 440 -47.54 -42.82 -9.62
N THR A 441 -46.91 -41.88 -10.32
CA THR A 441 -45.45 -41.67 -10.36
C THR A 441 -45.11 -40.18 -10.26
N GLY A 442 -44.00 -39.87 -9.58
CA GLY A 442 -43.47 -38.51 -9.37
C GLY A 442 -42.06 -38.56 -8.80
N ALA A 443 -41.38 -37.41 -8.70
CA ALA A 443 -40.04 -37.30 -8.14
C ALA A 443 -40.05 -37.43 -6.61
N LEU A 444 -38.88 -37.67 -6.00
CA LEU A 444 -38.76 -37.84 -4.56
C LEU A 444 -39.15 -36.54 -3.82
N GLY A 445 -40.22 -36.60 -3.04
CA GLY A 445 -40.80 -35.46 -2.35
C GLY A 445 -42.01 -34.81 -3.05
N ASP A 446 -42.30 -35.14 -4.31
CA ASP A 446 -43.51 -34.67 -4.99
C ASP A 446 -44.78 -35.16 -4.25
N THR A 447 -45.83 -34.34 -4.22
CA THR A 447 -47.12 -34.70 -3.63
C THR A 447 -48.01 -35.49 -4.58
N TYR A 448 -48.75 -36.48 -4.07
CA TYR A 448 -49.79 -37.19 -4.80
C TYR A 448 -51.18 -37.02 -4.15
N GLU A 449 -52.21 -37.17 -4.98
CA GLU A 449 -53.62 -37.23 -4.58
C GLU A 449 -54.29 -38.40 -5.32
N ALA A 450 -54.73 -39.43 -4.59
CA ALA A 450 -55.46 -40.57 -5.10
C ALA A 450 -56.97 -40.37 -4.85
N LYS A 451 -57.82 -40.73 -5.81
CA LYS A 451 -59.25 -40.39 -5.78
C LYS A 451 -60.16 -41.62 -5.76
N ALA A 452 -61.25 -41.54 -5.00
CA ALA A 452 -62.30 -42.55 -5.05
C ALA A 452 -62.98 -42.53 -6.43
N GLN A 453 -63.24 -43.71 -6.99
CA GLN A 453 -63.96 -43.87 -8.25
C GLN A 453 -65.45 -44.07 -7.96
N VAL A 454 -66.33 -43.58 -8.83
CA VAL A 454 -67.79 -43.83 -8.73
C VAL A 454 -68.09 -45.17 -9.38
N ILE A 455 -68.58 -46.14 -8.60
CA ILE A 455 -68.79 -47.52 -9.04
C ILE A 455 -70.28 -47.83 -9.01
N SER A 456 -70.86 -48.18 -10.16
CA SER A 456 -72.31 -48.41 -10.28
C SER A 456 -72.79 -49.56 -9.38
N GLY A 457 -73.84 -49.31 -8.59
CA GLY A 457 -74.38 -50.26 -7.61
C GLY A 457 -73.63 -50.33 -6.28
N TYR A 458 -72.57 -49.54 -6.09
CA TYR A 458 -71.75 -49.52 -4.87
C TYR A 458 -71.59 -48.10 -4.31
N ARG A 459 -71.81 -47.92 -3.00
CA ARG A 459 -71.41 -46.71 -2.26
C ARG A 459 -69.98 -46.86 -1.74
N LEU A 460 -69.25 -45.75 -1.67
CA LEU A 460 -67.99 -45.70 -0.92
C LEU A 460 -68.28 -45.83 0.58
N VAL A 461 -67.46 -46.60 1.30
CA VAL A 461 -67.57 -46.80 2.76
C VAL A 461 -66.31 -46.35 3.49
N THR A 462 -65.12 -46.67 2.97
CA THR A 462 -63.85 -46.29 3.59
C THR A 462 -62.99 -45.48 2.63
N THR A 463 -62.69 -44.25 3.04
CA THR A 463 -61.65 -43.41 2.46
C THR A 463 -60.35 -43.63 3.25
N PRO A 464 -59.24 -44.01 2.63
CA PRO A 464 -57.97 -44.24 3.32
C PRO A 464 -57.31 -42.91 3.72
N THR A 465 -56.66 -42.87 4.88
CA THR A 465 -55.99 -41.66 5.39
C THR A 465 -54.79 -41.23 4.53
N ASN A 466 -54.14 -42.16 3.84
CA ASN A 466 -53.05 -41.88 2.89
C ASN A 466 -53.54 -41.60 1.45
N GLN A 467 -54.79 -41.15 1.25
CA GLN A 467 -55.24 -40.70 -0.08
C GLN A 467 -54.44 -39.48 -0.61
N MET A 468 -53.78 -38.74 0.28
CA MET A 468 -52.77 -37.73 -0.07
C MET A 468 -51.47 -38.04 0.68
N GLY A 469 -50.34 -37.78 0.04
CA GLY A 469 -49.01 -38.01 0.59
C GLY A 469 -47.91 -37.52 -0.34
N THR A 470 -46.68 -37.95 -0.10
CA THR A 470 -45.53 -37.68 -0.98
C THR A 470 -44.86 -38.96 -1.48
N PHE A 471 -44.29 -38.91 -2.67
CA PHE A 471 -43.48 -40.00 -3.21
C PHE A 471 -42.18 -40.15 -2.41
N GLY A 472 -42.06 -41.26 -1.69
CA GLY A 472 -40.89 -41.61 -0.88
C GLY A 472 -40.00 -42.67 -1.56
N THR A 473 -38.99 -43.15 -0.84
CA THR A 473 -38.11 -44.26 -1.25
C THR A 473 -38.72 -45.64 -1.06
N GLU A 474 -39.90 -45.74 -0.42
CA GLU A 474 -40.65 -46.97 -0.21
C GLU A 474 -41.96 -46.97 -1.02
N ALA A 475 -42.36 -48.13 -1.54
CA ALA A 475 -43.56 -48.27 -2.35
C ALA A 475 -44.83 -48.22 -1.49
N GLN A 476 -45.77 -47.35 -1.83
CA GLN A 476 -46.98 -47.09 -1.03
C GLN A 476 -48.23 -47.65 -1.72
N THR A 477 -49.26 -47.99 -0.93
CA THR A 477 -50.57 -48.43 -1.46
C THR A 477 -51.71 -47.67 -0.79
N VAL A 478 -52.62 -47.15 -1.61
CA VAL A 478 -53.85 -46.46 -1.20
C VAL A 478 -55.03 -47.38 -1.53
N THR A 479 -55.95 -47.62 -0.59
CA THR A 479 -57.09 -48.55 -0.80
C THR A 479 -58.42 -47.96 -0.36
N PHE A 480 -59.34 -47.79 -1.31
CA PHE A 480 -60.73 -47.38 -1.07
C PHE A 480 -61.62 -48.62 -0.93
N ILE A 481 -62.56 -48.60 0.03
CA ILE A 481 -63.48 -49.72 0.30
C ILE A 481 -64.93 -49.32 0.01
N TYR A 482 -65.68 -50.19 -0.68
CA TYR A 482 -67.04 -49.95 -1.15
C TYR A 482 -68.03 -51.02 -0.67
N ALA A 483 -69.33 -50.71 -0.62
CA ALA A 483 -70.39 -51.68 -0.31
C ALA A 483 -71.60 -51.53 -1.25
N GLN A 484 -72.27 -52.64 -1.55
CA GLN A 484 -73.36 -52.68 -2.51
C GLN A 484 -74.65 -52.01 -1.98
N GLU A 485 -75.49 -51.48 -2.87
CA GLU A 485 -76.79 -50.84 -2.55
C GLU A 485 -77.99 -51.52 -3.26
N THR A 486 -79.18 -51.39 -2.65
CA THR A 486 -80.43 -52.02 -3.12
C THR A 486 -81.56 -51.00 -3.30
N ALA A 487 -81.73 -50.54 -4.55
CA ALA A 487 -82.80 -49.69 -5.10
C ALA A 487 -82.86 -48.20 -4.61
N PRO A 488 -82.97 -47.22 -5.54
CA PRO A 488 -82.90 -45.78 -5.22
C PRO A 488 -84.26 -45.11 -4.90
N PRO A 489 -84.27 -43.98 -4.16
CA PRO A 489 -85.48 -43.26 -3.75
C PRO A 489 -86.04 -42.28 -4.80
N MET A 490 -87.31 -41.87 -4.62
CA MET A 490 -88.04 -40.97 -5.52
C MET A 490 -87.82 -39.49 -5.21
N VAL A 491 -87.69 -38.66 -6.25
CA VAL A 491 -87.21 -37.27 -6.22
C VAL A 491 -88.31 -36.24 -5.96
N LYS A 492 -87.94 -35.06 -5.45
CA LYS A 492 -88.77 -33.84 -5.41
C LYS A 492 -88.14 -32.70 -6.24
N PRO A 493 -88.95 -31.81 -6.83
CA PRO A 493 -88.45 -30.66 -7.56
C PRO A 493 -87.85 -29.59 -6.62
N VAL A 494 -87.10 -28.65 -7.21
CA VAL A 494 -86.52 -27.49 -6.53
C VAL A 494 -87.30 -26.24 -6.97
N THR A 495 -87.80 -25.46 -6.00
CA THR A 495 -88.46 -24.17 -6.28
C THR A 495 -87.47 -23.01 -6.14
N VAL A 496 -87.50 -22.05 -7.06
CA VAL A 496 -86.60 -20.89 -7.09
C VAL A 496 -87.40 -19.61 -6.93
N GLN A 497 -87.17 -18.88 -5.85
CA GLN A 497 -87.91 -17.67 -5.48
C GLN A 497 -87.03 -16.42 -5.55
N TYR A 498 -87.64 -15.29 -5.94
CA TYR A 498 -86.99 -13.99 -6.09
C TYR A 498 -87.76 -12.96 -5.25
N VAL A 499 -87.17 -12.48 -4.16
CA VAL A 499 -87.85 -11.66 -3.15
C VAL A 499 -87.04 -10.44 -2.72
N ASP A 500 -87.69 -9.43 -2.14
CA ASP A 500 -87.01 -8.35 -1.45
C ASP A 500 -86.53 -8.74 -0.04
N ASP A 501 -85.90 -7.79 0.66
CA ASP A 501 -85.42 -7.93 2.03
C ASP A 501 -86.52 -8.18 3.07
N GLN A 502 -87.78 -7.93 2.73
CA GLN A 502 -88.97 -8.23 3.55
C GLN A 502 -89.61 -9.57 3.17
N GLY A 503 -89.09 -10.26 2.15
CA GLY A 503 -89.56 -11.56 1.67
C GLY A 503 -90.75 -11.48 0.70
N GLN A 504 -91.12 -10.30 0.20
CA GLN A 504 -92.18 -10.15 -0.78
C GLN A 504 -91.67 -10.48 -2.19
N ALA A 505 -92.46 -11.24 -2.95
CA ALA A 505 -92.08 -11.71 -4.28
C ALA A 505 -91.95 -10.56 -5.29
N LEU A 506 -90.77 -10.45 -5.92
CA LEU A 506 -90.45 -9.43 -6.93
C LEU A 506 -90.74 -9.91 -8.36
N THR A 507 -90.78 -11.22 -8.58
CA THR A 507 -91.18 -11.86 -9.85
C THR A 507 -91.63 -13.31 -9.60
N GLN A 508 -92.13 -13.97 -10.64
CA GLN A 508 -92.65 -15.33 -10.56
C GLN A 508 -91.55 -16.35 -10.24
N GLU A 509 -91.88 -17.33 -9.38
CA GLU A 509 -91.00 -18.44 -9.01
C GLU A 509 -90.86 -19.47 -10.14
N GLU A 510 -89.73 -20.17 -10.16
CA GLU A 510 -89.40 -21.21 -11.15
C GLU A 510 -89.30 -22.58 -10.49
N ILE A 511 -89.48 -23.64 -11.27
CA ILE A 511 -89.44 -25.03 -10.80
C ILE A 511 -88.44 -25.81 -11.64
N LEU A 512 -87.39 -26.33 -10.98
CA LEU A 512 -86.40 -27.22 -11.58
C LEU A 512 -86.77 -28.68 -11.29
N THR A 513 -86.57 -29.56 -12.28
CA THR A 513 -86.88 -31.00 -12.19
C THR A 513 -85.72 -31.85 -12.71
N GLY A 514 -85.41 -32.96 -12.03
CA GLY A 514 -84.35 -33.89 -12.45
C GLY A 514 -84.40 -35.24 -11.74
N VAL A 515 -83.35 -36.04 -11.91
CA VAL A 515 -83.21 -37.39 -11.31
C VAL A 515 -82.34 -37.37 -10.05
N PHE A 516 -82.45 -38.38 -9.20
CA PHE A 516 -81.82 -38.38 -7.87
C PHE A 516 -80.29 -38.24 -7.97
N GLY A 517 -79.74 -37.25 -7.26
CA GLY A 517 -78.30 -36.97 -7.27
C GLY A 517 -77.79 -36.22 -8.50
N ALA A 518 -78.61 -35.98 -9.54
CA ALA A 518 -78.22 -35.10 -10.64
C ALA A 518 -78.08 -33.64 -10.14
N PRO A 519 -77.13 -32.86 -10.69
CA PRO A 519 -76.95 -31.47 -10.28
C PRO A 519 -78.09 -30.57 -10.78
N TYR A 520 -78.34 -29.48 -10.04
CA TYR A 520 -79.11 -28.33 -10.51
C TYR A 520 -78.31 -27.04 -10.29
N GLN A 521 -78.66 -26.04 -11.09
CA GLN A 521 -78.21 -24.66 -10.95
C GLN A 521 -79.44 -23.76 -11.13
N ALA A 522 -79.66 -22.88 -10.16
CA ALA A 522 -80.63 -21.80 -10.19
C ALA A 522 -79.86 -20.48 -10.38
N GLU A 523 -80.41 -19.55 -11.16
CA GLU A 523 -79.71 -18.32 -11.55
C GLU A 523 -80.43 -17.08 -11.02
N ALA A 524 -79.66 -16.05 -10.65
CA ALA A 524 -80.22 -14.78 -10.20
C ALA A 524 -80.73 -13.96 -11.39
N LYS A 525 -81.98 -13.48 -11.33
CA LYS A 525 -82.54 -12.57 -12.33
C LYS A 525 -82.09 -11.13 -12.10
N THR A 526 -81.97 -10.35 -13.17
CA THR A 526 -81.84 -8.88 -13.08
C THR A 526 -83.22 -8.27 -12.84
N ILE A 527 -83.39 -7.49 -11.77
CA ILE A 527 -84.67 -6.88 -11.39
C ILE A 527 -84.47 -5.34 -11.35
N PRO A 528 -85.17 -4.54 -12.17
CA PRO A 528 -84.96 -3.09 -12.23
C PRO A 528 -85.13 -2.38 -10.89
N GLY A 529 -84.13 -1.59 -10.48
CA GLY A 529 -84.12 -0.87 -9.20
C GLY A 529 -83.69 -1.71 -7.98
N TYR A 530 -83.39 -2.99 -8.17
CA TYR A 530 -83.04 -3.95 -7.11
C TYR A 530 -81.71 -4.65 -7.42
N GLN A 531 -80.78 -4.64 -6.46
CA GLN A 531 -79.52 -5.38 -6.53
C GLN A 531 -79.63 -6.66 -5.71
N LEU A 532 -79.11 -7.78 -6.22
CA LEU A 532 -79.03 -9.03 -5.45
C LEU A 532 -78.18 -8.80 -4.19
N THR A 533 -78.73 -9.08 -3.01
CA THR A 533 -78.07 -8.87 -1.71
C THR A 533 -76.91 -9.85 -1.52
N SER A 534 -77.14 -11.12 -1.85
CA SER A 534 -76.12 -12.18 -1.88
C SER A 534 -76.59 -13.37 -2.72
N LEU A 535 -75.63 -14.19 -3.17
CA LEU A 535 -75.93 -15.44 -3.85
C LEU A 535 -76.25 -16.52 -2.79
N PRO A 536 -77.44 -17.14 -2.77
CA PRO A 536 -77.79 -18.13 -1.77
C PRO A 536 -76.91 -19.37 -1.92
N SER A 537 -76.45 -19.94 -0.80
CA SER A 537 -75.49 -21.05 -0.80
C SER A 537 -76.01 -22.33 -1.46
N ASN A 538 -77.33 -22.48 -1.60
CA ASN A 538 -77.98 -23.59 -2.29
C ASN A 538 -78.43 -23.26 -3.74
N HIS A 539 -77.96 -22.16 -4.35
CA HIS A 539 -78.25 -21.89 -5.77
C HIS A 539 -77.74 -23.01 -6.69
N THR A 540 -76.70 -23.73 -6.28
CA THR A 540 -76.27 -25.01 -6.86
C THR A 540 -76.43 -26.13 -5.84
N GLY A 541 -76.70 -27.33 -6.32
CA GLY A 541 -76.91 -28.52 -5.47
C GLY A 541 -77.25 -29.75 -6.30
N THR A 542 -77.79 -30.79 -5.66
CA THR A 542 -78.33 -31.97 -6.34
C THR A 542 -79.80 -32.18 -5.99
N PHE A 543 -80.56 -32.80 -6.91
CA PHE A 543 -81.96 -33.15 -6.70
C PHE A 543 -82.10 -34.28 -5.67
N GLN A 544 -82.86 -34.02 -4.60
CA GLN A 544 -83.03 -34.94 -3.46
C GLN A 544 -84.46 -35.50 -3.37
N ALA A 545 -84.68 -36.43 -2.43
CA ALA A 545 -86.01 -36.97 -2.10
C ALA A 545 -86.86 -36.02 -1.23
N VAL A 546 -86.27 -34.91 -0.77
CA VAL A 546 -86.93 -33.83 -0.03
C VAL A 546 -87.10 -32.62 -0.96
N ALA A 547 -88.18 -31.85 -0.78
CA ALA A 547 -88.37 -30.62 -1.53
C ALA A 547 -87.35 -29.56 -1.11
N GLN A 548 -86.80 -28.82 -2.07
CA GLN A 548 -85.74 -27.84 -1.86
C GLN A 548 -86.21 -26.47 -2.37
N THR A 549 -85.82 -25.38 -1.70
CA THR A 549 -86.14 -24.01 -2.12
C THR A 549 -84.89 -23.15 -2.15
N VAL A 550 -84.59 -22.57 -3.32
CA VAL A 550 -83.57 -21.54 -3.50
C VAL A 550 -84.27 -20.18 -3.41
N ARG A 551 -83.68 -19.23 -2.66
CA ARG A 551 -84.26 -17.89 -2.50
C ARG A 551 -83.20 -16.83 -2.76
N PHE A 552 -83.33 -16.13 -3.88
CA PHE A 552 -82.58 -14.93 -4.18
C PHE A 552 -83.25 -13.74 -3.49
N VAL A 553 -82.50 -13.07 -2.62
CA VAL A 553 -82.94 -11.87 -1.87
C VAL A 553 -82.30 -10.64 -2.49
N TYR A 554 -83.07 -9.58 -2.67
CA TYR A 554 -82.64 -8.34 -3.31
C TYR A 554 -82.87 -7.12 -2.41
N THR A 555 -81.97 -6.15 -2.50
CA THR A 555 -82.05 -4.86 -1.82
C THR A 555 -82.26 -3.75 -2.84
N LYS A 556 -83.16 -2.82 -2.54
CA LYS A 556 -83.46 -1.67 -3.41
C LYS A 556 -82.30 -0.67 -3.44
N GLN A 557 -81.84 -0.28 -4.63
CA GLN A 557 -80.68 0.63 -4.77
C GLN A 557 -81.06 2.12 -4.63
N ALA A 558 -80.08 2.93 -4.21
CA ALA A 558 -80.08 4.38 -4.27
C ALA A 558 -78.95 4.89 -5.18
N LEU A 559 -79.15 6.02 -5.86
CA LEU A 559 -78.23 6.56 -6.88
C LEU A 559 -77.20 7.53 -6.27
N PRO A 560 -75.99 7.65 -6.86
CA PRO A 560 -74.94 8.55 -6.39
C PRO A 560 -75.22 10.03 -6.72
N VAL A 561 -74.62 10.93 -5.93
CA VAL A 561 -74.75 12.40 -6.07
C VAL A 561 -73.70 12.95 -7.03
N ALA A 562 -74.01 14.04 -7.74
CA ALA A 562 -73.11 14.72 -8.67
C ALA A 562 -72.43 15.96 -8.08
N GLN A 563 -71.35 16.40 -8.75
CA GLN A 563 -70.64 17.65 -8.48
C GLN A 563 -71.33 18.84 -9.18
N PRO A 564 -71.38 20.03 -8.54
CA PRO A 564 -71.88 21.26 -9.15
C PRO A 564 -71.05 21.73 -10.35
N VAL A 565 -71.67 22.61 -11.16
CA VAL A 565 -71.07 23.18 -12.38
C VAL A 565 -70.92 24.69 -12.24
N THR A 566 -69.70 25.21 -12.44
CA THR A 566 -69.38 26.64 -12.35
C THR A 566 -69.65 27.34 -13.67
N VAL A 567 -70.15 28.59 -13.61
CA VAL A 567 -70.43 29.44 -14.76
C VAL A 567 -69.70 30.79 -14.56
N GLU A 568 -68.58 30.96 -15.26
CA GLU A 568 -67.74 32.15 -15.21
C GLU A 568 -68.18 33.20 -16.25
N HIS A 569 -68.04 34.49 -15.91
CA HIS A 569 -68.33 35.61 -16.80
C HIS A 569 -67.12 36.54 -16.89
N VAL A 570 -66.42 36.55 -18.02
CA VAL A 570 -65.09 37.20 -18.18
C VAL A 570 -65.00 38.14 -19.38
N ASP A 571 -64.06 39.08 -19.37
CA ASP A 571 -63.66 39.84 -20.54
C ASP A 571 -62.80 39.01 -21.52
N ALA A 572 -62.51 39.58 -22.70
CA ALA A 572 -61.64 38.96 -23.71
C ALA A 572 -60.17 38.78 -23.28
N GLN A 573 -59.78 39.20 -22.08
CA GLN A 573 -58.48 38.94 -21.46
C GLN A 573 -58.59 37.85 -20.36
N GLY A 574 -59.78 37.30 -20.13
CA GLY A 574 -60.05 36.23 -19.18
C GLY A 574 -60.25 36.68 -17.73
N LYS A 575 -60.35 38.00 -17.48
CA LYS A 575 -60.61 38.58 -16.16
C LYS A 575 -62.12 38.66 -15.91
N ALA A 576 -62.56 38.34 -14.69
CA ALA A 576 -63.98 38.38 -14.33
C ALA A 576 -64.61 39.77 -14.50
N VAL A 577 -65.76 39.83 -15.19
CA VAL A 577 -66.63 41.01 -15.32
C VAL A 577 -67.89 40.90 -14.44
N ALA A 578 -68.23 39.70 -13.97
CA ALA A 578 -69.19 39.45 -12.90
C ALA A 578 -68.76 38.23 -12.06
N GLU A 579 -69.35 38.07 -10.87
CA GLU A 579 -69.17 36.87 -10.05
C GLU A 579 -69.77 35.63 -10.73
N GLU A 580 -69.10 34.48 -10.52
CA GLU A 580 -69.51 33.18 -11.05
C GLU A 580 -70.83 32.67 -10.46
N ASP A 581 -71.62 31.98 -11.29
CA ASP A 581 -72.82 31.27 -10.86
C ASP A 581 -72.54 29.77 -10.74
N LEU A 582 -73.25 29.06 -9.87
CA LEU A 582 -73.04 27.63 -9.63
C LEU A 582 -74.37 26.86 -9.76
N LEU A 583 -74.36 25.76 -10.53
CA LEU A 583 -75.54 24.97 -10.87
C LEU A 583 -75.50 23.58 -10.20
N TYR A 584 -76.69 23.04 -9.88
CA TYR A 584 -76.88 21.78 -9.14
C TYR A 584 -77.88 20.86 -9.84
N GLY A 585 -77.67 19.55 -9.68
CA GLY A 585 -78.57 18.49 -10.12
C GLY A 585 -78.02 17.12 -9.72
N HIS A 586 -78.80 16.08 -9.97
CA HIS A 586 -78.43 14.69 -9.69
C HIS A 586 -77.60 14.09 -10.85
N ALA A 587 -76.84 13.03 -10.57
CA ALA A 587 -75.98 12.40 -11.57
C ALA A 587 -76.79 11.86 -12.76
N GLY A 588 -76.51 12.39 -13.95
CA GLY A 588 -77.26 12.10 -15.18
C GLY A 588 -78.31 13.14 -15.59
N GLU A 589 -78.58 14.17 -14.77
CA GLU A 589 -79.47 15.28 -15.16
C GLU A 589 -78.75 16.31 -16.04
N THR A 590 -79.49 16.95 -16.94
CA THR A 590 -78.97 17.96 -17.88
C THR A 590 -78.96 19.35 -17.24
N TYR A 591 -77.83 20.07 -17.34
CA TYR A 591 -77.74 21.49 -16.97
C TYR A 591 -77.82 22.42 -18.19
N HIS A 592 -78.29 23.64 -17.96
CA HIS A 592 -78.36 24.71 -18.95
C HIS A 592 -77.84 26.01 -18.33
N ALA A 593 -76.55 26.28 -18.51
CA ALA A 593 -75.94 27.55 -18.15
C ALA A 593 -76.36 28.65 -19.13
N LYS A 594 -76.46 29.89 -18.64
CA LYS A 594 -76.87 31.06 -19.43
C LYS A 594 -75.94 32.22 -19.12
N ALA A 595 -75.73 33.08 -20.12
CA ALA A 595 -75.07 34.34 -19.92
C ALA A 595 -75.90 35.26 -18.99
N LYS A 596 -75.19 36.11 -18.25
CA LYS A 596 -75.72 37.12 -17.33
C LYS A 596 -75.86 38.43 -18.11
N VAL A 597 -76.89 39.22 -17.85
CA VAL A 597 -76.94 40.58 -18.41
C VAL A 597 -76.08 41.47 -17.52
N ILE A 598 -74.96 41.97 -18.05
CA ILE A 598 -73.99 42.80 -17.34
C ILE A 598 -74.11 44.23 -17.87
N PRO A 599 -74.46 45.24 -17.05
CA PRO A 599 -74.62 46.61 -17.54
C PRO A 599 -73.36 47.16 -18.21
N GLY A 600 -73.47 47.59 -19.46
CA GLY A 600 -72.35 48.09 -20.26
C GLY A 600 -71.46 47.00 -20.85
N TYR A 601 -71.91 45.75 -20.92
CA TYR A 601 -71.24 44.63 -21.56
C TYR A 601 -72.22 43.67 -22.27
N HIS A 602 -71.98 43.39 -23.55
CA HIS A 602 -72.64 42.30 -24.28
C HIS A 602 -71.77 41.03 -24.31
N VAL A 603 -72.43 39.87 -24.52
CA VAL A 603 -71.75 38.58 -24.65
C VAL A 603 -71.10 38.50 -26.02
N SER A 604 -69.76 38.44 -26.08
CA SER A 604 -69.00 38.29 -27.32
C SER A 604 -68.79 36.83 -27.71
N GLU A 605 -68.75 35.89 -26.74
CA GLU A 605 -68.62 34.45 -27.01
C GLU A 605 -69.51 33.59 -26.11
N HIS A 606 -70.21 32.64 -26.72
CA HIS A 606 -71.02 31.63 -26.03
C HIS A 606 -70.30 30.27 -26.07
N PRO A 607 -69.97 29.67 -24.92
CA PRO A 607 -69.20 28.43 -24.86
C PRO A 607 -70.03 27.22 -25.30
N ALA A 608 -69.41 26.31 -26.05
CA ALA A 608 -70.07 25.11 -26.59
C ALA A 608 -70.59 24.14 -25.51
N ASN A 609 -70.06 24.21 -24.28
CA ASN A 609 -70.53 23.43 -23.14
C ASN A 609 -71.57 24.14 -22.26
N ALA A 610 -72.22 25.21 -22.75
CA ALA A 610 -73.32 25.87 -22.04
C ALA A 610 -74.49 24.93 -21.67
N THR A 611 -74.59 23.76 -22.33
CA THR A 611 -75.50 22.67 -21.93
C THR A 611 -74.73 21.36 -21.82
N GLY A 612 -74.87 20.65 -20.71
CA GLY A 612 -74.17 19.40 -20.43
C GLY A 612 -74.89 18.55 -19.40
N ILE A 613 -74.21 17.55 -18.83
CA ILE A 613 -74.80 16.61 -17.85
C ILE A 613 -74.03 16.67 -16.52
N PHE A 614 -74.75 16.69 -15.40
CA PHE A 614 -74.19 16.59 -14.06
C PHE A 614 -73.53 15.23 -13.83
N GLY A 615 -72.25 15.25 -13.42
CA GLY A 615 -71.43 14.06 -13.25
C GLY A 615 -70.62 14.07 -11.95
N PRO A 616 -69.82 13.02 -11.68
CA PRO A 616 -68.96 12.95 -10.50
C PRO A 616 -67.71 13.85 -10.59
N SER A 617 -67.45 14.44 -11.78
CA SER A 617 -66.39 15.42 -12.02
C SER A 617 -66.97 16.82 -12.27
N THR A 618 -66.21 17.82 -11.80
CA THR A 618 -66.59 19.24 -11.78
C THR A 618 -66.34 19.89 -13.14
N GLN A 619 -67.28 20.72 -13.60
CA GLN A 619 -67.24 21.32 -14.94
C GLN A 619 -67.36 22.85 -14.83
N THR A 620 -66.74 23.56 -15.77
CA THR A 620 -66.78 25.03 -15.85
C THR A 620 -67.26 25.46 -17.24
N VAL A 621 -68.20 26.39 -17.27
CA VAL A 621 -68.75 27.05 -18.46
C VAL A 621 -68.31 28.51 -18.42
N ARG A 622 -67.71 29.05 -19.48
CA ARG A 622 -67.16 30.42 -19.48
C ARG A 622 -67.78 31.26 -20.58
N PHE A 623 -68.58 32.27 -20.21
CA PHE A 623 -69.10 33.28 -21.13
C PHE A 623 -68.09 34.44 -21.22
N VAL A 624 -67.82 34.89 -22.45
CA VAL A 624 -66.90 36.01 -22.71
C VAL A 624 -67.70 37.24 -23.13
N TYR A 625 -67.30 38.41 -22.63
CA TYR A 625 -68.00 39.68 -22.80
C TYR A 625 -67.08 40.77 -23.40
N ALA A 626 -67.70 41.69 -24.13
CA ALA A 626 -67.09 42.93 -24.61
C ALA A 626 -67.94 44.14 -24.15
N PRO A 627 -67.32 45.30 -23.86
CA PRO A 627 -68.04 46.46 -23.37
C PRO A 627 -68.92 47.10 -24.46
N ASP A 628 -70.02 47.71 -24.04
CA ASP A 628 -70.96 48.42 -24.91
C ASP A 628 -70.50 49.86 -25.20
N GLU A 629 -70.81 50.36 -26.40
CA GLU A 629 -70.52 51.75 -26.78
C GLU A 629 -71.53 52.74 -26.13
N PRO A 630 -71.07 53.93 -25.68
CA PRO A 630 -71.92 54.88 -24.96
C PRO A 630 -72.95 55.57 -25.87
N ILE A 631 -74.21 55.59 -25.45
CA ILE A 631 -75.34 56.17 -26.20
C ILE A 631 -75.75 57.51 -25.59
N GLU A 632 -75.93 58.55 -26.42
CA GLU A 632 -76.44 59.86 -25.99
C GLU A 632 -77.96 59.83 -25.74
N ALA A 633 -78.43 60.65 -24.79
CA ALA A 633 -79.82 60.61 -24.29
C ALA A 633 -80.81 61.41 -25.14
N ILE A 634 -82.02 60.87 -25.35
CA ILE A 634 -83.21 61.58 -25.84
C ILE A 634 -84.43 61.13 -25.01
N ASP A 635 -85.32 62.08 -24.71
CA ASP A 635 -86.48 61.95 -23.81
C ASP A 635 -87.82 62.05 -24.63
N PRO A 636 -89.05 62.14 -24.07
CA PRO A 636 -90.06 61.09 -24.27
C PRO A 636 -91.37 61.59 -24.97
N VAL A 637 -92.50 60.85 -24.74
CA VAL A 637 -93.95 61.09 -25.01
C VAL A 637 -94.58 59.93 -25.83
N GLU A 638 -95.51 59.10 -25.33
CA GLU A 638 -96.97 59.29 -24.99
C GLU A 638 -97.90 59.26 -26.24
N GLU A 639 -99.18 58.83 -26.21
CA GLU A 639 -100.11 58.38 -25.14
C GLU A 639 -101.24 57.47 -25.74
N GLY A 640 -101.95 56.69 -24.91
CA GLY A 640 -103.35 56.27 -25.15
C GLY A 640 -103.61 54.83 -25.70
N GLN A 641 -104.71 54.14 -25.34
CA GLN A 641 -105.75 54.47 -24.34
C GLN A 641 -106.38 53.23 -23.68
N ILE A 642 -106.89 53.45 -22.46
CA ILE A 642 -107.34 52.48 -21.44
C ILE A 642 -108.88 52.30 -21.37
N THR A 643 -109.34 51.16 -20.82
CA THR A 643 -110.59 51.10 -20.00
C THR A 643 -110.46 50.13 -18.82
N PRO A 644 -111.09 50.36 -17.63
CA PRO A 644 -110.59 49.83 -16.35
C PRO A 644 -111.69 49.13 -15.48
N PRO A 645 -111.77 49.18 -14.12
CA PRO A 645 -111.32 48.06 -13.27
C PRO A 645 -112.26 47.67 -12.08
N LYS A 646 -111.87 46.68 -11.25
CA LYS A 646 -112.18 46.65 -9.79
C LYS A 646 -111.15 45.82 -8.97
N PRO A 647 -110.79 46.16 -7.70
CA PRO A 647 -109.52 45.68 -7.11
C PRO A 647 -109.54 44.96 -5.72
N SER A 648 -108.45 44.22 -5.47
CA SER A 648 -107.60 44.10 -4.24
C SER A 648 -108.11 43.60 -2.87
N LEU A 649 -107.34 42.67 -2.26
CA LEU A 649 -106.78 42.61 -0.86
C LEU A 649 -106.18 41.18 -0.59
N PRO A 650 -105.28 40.91 0.39
CA PRO A 650 -103.87 41.36 0.55
C PRO A 650 -102.81 40.21 0.75
N SER A 651 -101.54 40.58 1.05
CA SER A 651 -100.29 39.76 1.14
C SER A 651 -99.89 39.32 2.59
N PRO A 652 -98.63 38.96 3.03
CA PRO A 652 -97.28 38.74 2.40
C PRO A 652 -96.29 37.63 3.02
N VAL A 653 -94.99 37.56 2.58
CA VAL A 653 -93.69 37.19 3.30
C VAL A 653 -92.88 35.85 3.04
N THR A 654 -91.61 36.00 2.54
CA THR A 654 -90.26 35.27 2.57
C THR A 654 -90.06 33.70 2.63
N GLU A 655 -88.88 33.01 2.45
CA GLU A 655 -87.39 33.30 2.35
C GLU A 655 -86.48 32.20 1.61
N ASP A 656 -85.11 32.23 1.71
CA ASP A 656 -84.00 31.60 0.86
C ASP A 656 -83.42 30.18 1.34
N THR A 657 -82.42 29.43 0.77
CA THR A 657 -80.91 29.63 0.84
C THR A 657 -79.95 28.53 0.20
N ARG A 658 -79.11 28.86 -0.83
CA ARG A 658 -77.67 28.47 -1.16
C ARG A 658 -77.15 27.06 -1.66
N THR A 659 -75.81 26.76 -1.56
CA THR A 659 -74.89 26.34 -2.70
C THR A 659 -73.81 25.15 -2.60
N PRO A 660 -72.44 25.30 -2.49
CA PRO A 660 -71.38 24.71 -3.40
C PRO A 660 -70.21 23.82 -2.79
N SER A 661 -69.13 23.29 -3.45
CA SER A 661 -68.75 22.73 -4.81
C SER A 661 -67.26 22.15 -4.86
N VAL A 662 -66.64 21.89 -6.05
CA VAL A 662 -65.16 21.66 -6.42
C VAL A 662 -64.38 20.37 -5.96
N SER A 663 -63.17 19.90 -6.44
CA SER A 663 -62.24 20.04 -7.65
C SER A 663 -61.15 18.89 -7.77
N LEU A 664 -60.03 19.06 -8.53
CA LEU A 664 -58.85 18.14 -8.83
C LEU A 664 -57.44 18.82 -8.49
N PRO A 665 -56.16 18.41 -8.87
CA PRO A 665 -55.58 17.45 -9.87
C PRO A 665 -54.33 16.56 -9.45
N THR A 666 -53.08 16.75 -9.97
CA THR A 666 -51.93 15.76 -10.09
C THR A 666 -50.48 16.36 -9.98
N GLN A 667 -49.44 15.53 -9.65
CA GLN A 667 -48.00 15.53 -10.12
C GLN A 667 -46.83 16.44 -9.57
N VAL A 668 -45.59 15.88 -9.63
CA VAL A 668 -44.25 16.44 -10.05
C VAL A 668 -43.16 17.08 -9.10
N SER A 669 -41.92 16.65 -9.39
CA SER A 669 -40.48 17.03 -9.11
C SER A 669 -40.02 18.48 -8.82
N SER A 670 -38.81 18.65 -8.21
CA SER A 670 -37.68 19.47 -8.76
C SER A 670 -36.31 19.35 -8.02
N GLU A 671 -35.24 19.92 -8.60
CA GLU A 671 -33.78 19.79 -8.32
C GLU A 671 -33.18 20.77 -7.27
N ALA A 672 -31.90 20.58 -6.86
CA ALA A 672 -30.78 21.59 -6.87
C ALA A 672 -29.61 21.30 -5.89
N ASN A 673 -28.42 21.89 -6.13
CA ASN A 673 -27.15 21.75 -5.36
C ASN A 673 -26.38 23.11 -5.39
N PRO A 674 -25.55 23.52 -4.39
CA PRO A 674 -24.08 23.39 -4.56
C PRO A 674 -23.17 23.34 -3.29
N SER A 675 -22.13 22.48 -3.34
CA SER A 675 -20.68 22.71 -3.09
C SER A 675 -20.07 23.41 -1.83
N VAL A 676 -18.92 22.84 -1.37
CA VAL A 676 -17.66 23.43 -0.80
C VAL A 676 -17.19 22.97 0.62
N VAL A 677 -16.34 21.91 0.65
CA VAL A 677 -15.02 21.64 1.32
C VAL A 677 -14.58 22.39 2.64
N PRO A 678 -13.66 21.86 3.49
CA PRO A 678 -13.72 20.67 4.39
C PRO A 678 -13.22 20.93 5.86
N VAL A 679 -13.13 19.87 6.69
CA VAL A 679 -12.26 19.79 7.89
C VAL A 679 -11.53 18.43 7.93
N VAL A 680 -10.34 18.36 8.56
CA VAL A 680 -9.39 17.22 8.53
C VAL A 680 -9.21 16.62 9.95
N PRO A 681 -9.13 15.29 10.10
CA PRO A 681 -7.86 14.64 10.50
C PRO A 681 -7.53 13.37 9.69
N GLY A 682 -6.26 12.98 9.65
CA GLY A 682 -5.79 11.66 9.18
C GLY A 682 -4.91 10.98 10.24
N PRO A 683 -3.91 10.15 9.89
CA PRO A 683 -3.73 9.43 8.63
C PRO A 683 -3.36 7.93 8.82
N THR A 684 -3.63 7.08 7.82
CA THR A 684 -3.07 5.71 7.73
C THR A 684 -2.68 5.33 6.30
N LEU A 685 -1.56 4.61 6.19
CA LEU A 685 -1.09 3.88 5.01
C LEU A 685 -2.02 2.67 4.70
N PRO A 686 -1.96 1.96 3.54
CA PRO A 686 -0.75 1.80 2.70
C PRO A 686 -0.91 1.61 1.16
N LEU A 687 0.26 1.39 0.55
CA LEU A 687 0.54 0.54 -0.63
C LEU A 687 0.31 1.07 -2.06
N LEU A 688 0.83 0.28 -2.99
CA LEU A 688 1.32 0.70 -4.30
C LEU A 688 0.84 -0.27 -5.38
N GLY A 689 0.23 0.25 -6.45
CA GLY A 689 -0.11 -0.52 -7.64
C GLY A 689 -0.99 0.27 -8.60
N ASP A 690 -0.47 0.65 -9.75
CA ASP A 690 -0.53 -0.25 -10.91
C ASP A 690 0.47 0.15 -12.01
N ARG A 691 0.66 -0.68 -13.04
CA ARG A 691 1.52 -0.39 -14.21
C ARG A 691 0.69 -0.06 -15.45
N THR A 692 0.71 1.19 -15.89
CA THR A 692 0.19 1.57 -17.22
C THR A 692 1.10 1.06 -18.34
N THR A 693 0.49 0.46 -19.36
CA THR A 693 1.16 -0.05 -20.56
C THR A 693 1.25 1.00 -21.66
N HIS A 694 2.30 0.96 -22.47
CA HIS A 694 2.29 1.51 -23.84
C HIS A 694 3.07 0.60 -24.78
N ALA A 695 2.67 0.60 -26.06
CA ALA A 695 3.05 -0.42 -27.03
C ALA A 695 3.96 0.10 -28.15
N LEU A 696 4.88 -0.75 -28.58
CA LEU A 696 5.64 -0.79 -29.84
C LEU A 696 6.18 -2.23 -29.94
N GLY A 697 6.29 -2.91 -31.08
CA GLY A 697 5.87 -2.62 -32.45
C GLY A 697 6.53 -3.68 -33.35
N TRP A 698 5.77 -4.64 -33.89
CA TRP A 698 6.35 -5.81 -34.57
C TRP A 698 6.80 -5.49 -36.00
N GLY A 699 8.05 -5.83 -36.33
CA GLY A 699 8.66 -5.65 -37.65
C GLY A 699 9.33 -6.93 -38.16
N PHE A 700 9.21 -7.20 -39.45
CA PHE A 700 9.49 -8.51 -40.07
C PHE A 700 10.96 -8.96 -40.06
N THR A 701 11.14 -10.29 -40.11
CA THR A 701 12.39 -10.99 -40.39
C THR A 701 12.90 -10.77 -41.83
N LEU A 702 14.22 -10.79 -42.03
CA LEU A 702 14.80 -11.34 -43.26
C LEU A 702 16.22 -11.88 -43.05
N LEU A 703 16.49 -13.05 -43.66
CA LEU A 703 17.80 -13.66 -43.78
C LEU A 703 18.66 -12.95 -44.84
N LEU A 704 19.97 -12.90 -44.63
CA LEU A 704 20.92 -12.84 -45.74
C LEU A 704 22.17 -13.68 -45.43
N VAL A 705 22.57 -14.51 -46.38
CA VAL A 705 23.78 -15.34 -46.34
C VAL A 705 24.84 -14.66 -47.20
N GLY A 706 26.08 -14.57 -46.69
CA GLY A 706 27.21 -13.98 -47.41
C GLY A 706 28.53 -14.60 -47.00
N THR A 707 29.00 -15.58 -47.77
CA THR A 707 30.32 -16.22 -47.60
C THR A 707 31.28 -15.76 -48.69
N TRP A 708 32.51 -15.39 -48.32
CA TRP A 708 33.74 -15.85 -48.99
C TRP A 708 35.02 -15.53 -48.17
N LEU A 709 35.93 -16.51 -48.15
CA LEU A 709 37.39 -16.45 -48.38
C LEU A 709 38.12 -15.08 -48.20
N LEU A 710 39.32 -14.95 -47.60
CA LEU A 710 40.50 -15.84 -47.38
C LEU A 710 41.32 -15.23 -46.19
N LEU A 711 42.15 -15.92 -45.36
CA LEU A 711 43.32 -16.77 -45.64
C LEU A 711 43.77 -17.55 -44.36
N ARG A 712 44.69 -18.53 -44.52
CA ARG A 712 45.48 -19.23 -43.46
C ARG A 712 46.99 -18.84 -43.59
N PRO A 713 47.95 -19.18 -42.69
CA PRO A 713 48.02 -20.21 -41.62
C PRO A 713 48.27 -19.64 -40.19
N ARG A 714 48.26 -20.36 -39.04
CA ARG A 714 48.35 -21.79 -38.58
C ARG A 714 49.74 -22.22 -38.02
N TYR A 715 49.78 -22.57 -36.72
CA TYR A 715 50.85 -23.27 -35.95
C TYR A 715 52.09 -22.44 -35.48
N PRO A 716 52.95 -22.89 -34.53
CA PRO A 716 52.67 -22.82 -33.08
C PRO A 716 53.87 -22.51 -32.12
N SER A 717 53.59 -22.28 -30.83
CA SER A 717 54.52 -22.51 -29.71
C SER A 717 53.81 -23.27 -28.58
N SER A 718 54.15 -24.51 -28.21
CA SER A 718 55.41 -25.17 -27.85
C SER A 718 55.73 -25.08 -26.34
N LYS A 719 56.09 -26.22 -25.75
CA LYS A 719 56.25 -26.41 -24.30
C LYS A 719 57.63 -25.93 -23.83
N ARG A 720 57.72 -25.32 -22.65
CA ARG A 720 58.88 -25.50 -21.76
C ARG A 720 58.44 -25.76 -20.31
N LYS A 721 59.15 -26.69 -19.66
CA LYS A 721 59.11 -26.95 -18.22
C LYS A 721 60.39 -26.37 -17.60
N ARG A 722 60.35 -26.07 -16.29
CA ARG A 722 61.50 -25.88 -15.38
C ARG A 722 62.53 -24.81 -15.77
N SER A 723 62.58 -23.76 -14.97
CA SER A 723 63.57 -23.71 -13.88
C SER A 723 62.85 -23.31 -12.60
#